data_AF-A0A093V0A7-F1
#
_entry.id   AF-A0A093V0A7-F1
#
_cell.length_a   1.000
_cell.length_b   1.000
_cell.length_c   1.000
_cell.angle_alpha   90.00
_cell.angle_beta   90.00
_cell.angle_gamma   90.00
#
_symmetry.space_group_name_H-M   'P 1'
#
loop_
_entity.id
_entity.type
_entity.pdbx_description
1 polymer ?
#
loop_
_entity_poly.entity_id
_entity_poly.type
_entity_poly.pdbx_seq_one_letter_code
_entity_poly.pdbx_strand_id
1 'polypeptide(L)'
;MTSPEDAALVKPPPSFSGAPITVPKSRFDADSVQSSSRPLSSEIREPSVIGSPRTPFSARSESQSRSSSPSNRLSGSASLPQRLSLGSPLGSLPDSSDNTRSLIIRSFSPSIGIFASDDTEDLIRQKGFKNGLRELLRPFGENITGKVVIRDSTGMSRTWEDYGVRFVIYPQAVTAEVMLLPHRLWCSLKRLSRHSQVPLNNKYLASPLYQLLLRRILSIDQPTPHETFLHPVACVIAISSHNKAPLESLRQLYAQTTQGDTAPPSYVHPEFLRYYVLVHDEDRSDIAESTTLYDQMKRHFGLHCHLLRLRSDQCVITDDDSVEVPPCEWLSPDEDLSSMNETSKDSAFNLPCRADIFSDALIDFGTGVYYLSESDISAINFLVRELVVQSVIPFMENKVAFWNDQVASKRRGISGRFMSMSRRWTGFGSSSKSTSSGPSSGMTGNYNTLHGFYKHDVPEAILRKLADFAFMLRDYKLAASTYDLIRSDYANDKAWKYHAGAHEMCAMSTLLNPLTSAARGKLEGIDQMIDTACYSYLTRCSDAVSTLRCLGLALELLKSRGGSATESAAKWAMRAIELGLAGPIGQALLTERVSACYASKTTTGGAKWGARHRKAAMWSVLATDSWLRLGKPALASVCLEDADNLYTEIYDKDGIVPMPEMRMFIQNLQRAVKLEYLEAKGVDTTDELMMDQELGTEETSEKLDHRTNRKSLIMNPGPLDAGPLNPMPHDGSSSNRPDDDFE
;
A
#
# COMPACT_ATOMS: atom_id res chain seq x y z
N MET A 1 25.12 35.28 70.69
CA MET A 1 26.55 35.57 70.45
C MET A 1 27.16 34.29 69.91
N THR A 2 27.74 34.22 68.71
CA THR A 2 27.95 35.24 67.65
C THR A 2 27.65 34.64 66.28
N SER A 3 27.38 35.50 65.29
CA SER A 3 27.36 35.12 63.86
C SER A 3 28.71 35.54 63.21
N PRO A 4 28.89 35.51 61.88
CA PRO A 4 29.63 34.42 61.24
C PRO A 4 30.86 34.90 60.43
N GLU A 5 31.79 34.00 60.11
CA GLU A 5 32.67 34.04 58.91
C GLU A 5 33.70 32.89 58.97
N ASP A 6 33.44 31.79 58.23
CA ASP A 6 34.45 31.03 57.47
C ASP A 6 33.81 29.79 56.78
N ALA A 7 33.67 29.83 55.46
CA ALA A 7 33.30 28.68 54.64
C ALA A 7 33.86 28.86 53.22
N ALA A 8 34.57 27.86 52.70
CA ALA A 8 35.42 28.03 51.52
C ALA A 8 34.66 28.11 50.17
N LEU A 9 35.22 28.88 49.24
CA LEU A 9 34.76 29.00 47.85
C LEU A 9 34.80 27.65 47.10
N VAL A 10 33.64 27.09 46.80
CA VAL A 10 33.50 25.92 45.92
C VAL A 10 33.66 26.36 44.46
N LYS A 11 34.53 25.67 43.70
CA LYS A 11 34.74 25.93 42.27
C LYS A 11 33.56 25.42 41.43
N PRO A 12 33.18 26.11 40.34
CA PRO A 12 32.18 25.61 39.40
C PRO A 12 32.69 24.37 38.63
N PRO A 13 31.79 23.48 38.18
CA PRO A 13 32.16 22.31 37.37
C PRO A 13 32.66 22.72 35.97
N PRO A 14 33.46 21.86 35.30
CA PRO A 14 34.14 22.20 34.05
C PRO A 14 33.21 22.32 32.85
N SER A 15 33.37 23.40 32.09
CA SER A 15 32.73 23.59 30.78
C SER A 15 33.24 22.60 29.74
N PHE A 16 32.33 21.95 29.00
CA PHE A 16 32.71 21.05 27.91
C PHE A 16 33.13 21.82 26.65
N SER A 17 34.44 22.08 26.53
CA SER A 17 35.08 22.32 25.24
C SER A 17 35.09 21.03 24.40
N GLY A 18 34.81 21.14 23.10
CA GLY A 18 34.71 19.96 22.22
C GLY A 18 36.03 19.19 22.08
N ALA A 19 35.96 17.87 22.22
CA ALA A 19 37.09 16.97 21.95
C ALA A 19 37.37 16.86 20.43
N PRO A 20 38.63 16.77 19.99
CA PRO A 20 38.99 16.85 18.57
C PRO A 20 38.72 15.54 17.81
N ILE A 21 38.37 15.68 16.53
CA ILE A 21 38.20 14.56 15.59
C ILE A 21 39.58 13.96 15.27
N THR A 22 39.81 12.71 15.70
CA THR A 22 41.03 11.96 15.38
C THR A 22 40.97 11.37 13.97
N VAL A 23 41.59 12.04 13.00
CA VAL A 23 41.72 11.55 11.62
C VAL A 23 42.81 10.46 11.55
N PRO A 24 42.51 9.25 11.02
CA PRO A 24 43.54 8.22 10.82
C PRO A 24 44.52 8.65 9.72
N LYS A 25 45.79 8.75 10.07
CA LYS A 25 46.86 9.32 9.24
C LYS A 25 47.42 8.27 8.29
N SER A 26 47.09 8.33 7.00
CA SER A 26 47.72 7.50 5.97
C SER A 26 49.20 7.81 5.87
N ARG A 27 50.04 6.76 5.83
CA ARG A 27 51.44 6.89 5.40
C ARG A 27 51.48 6.88 3.88
N PHE A 28 52.21 7.82 3.31
CA PHE A 28 52.81 7.71 1.99
C PHE A 28 54.28 8.04 2.14
N ASP A 29 55.13 7.11 1.74
CA ASP A 29 56.55 7.39 1.50
C ASP A 29 56.68 8.21 0.21
N ALA A 30 57.74 9.01 0.11
CA ALA A 30 57.96 9.91 -1.01
C ALA A 30 59.33 9.68 -1.65
N ASP A 31 59.38 9.62 -2.98
CA ASP A 31 60.61 9.92 -3.72
C ASP A 31 60.37 10.36 -5.18
N SER A 32 61.40 10.97 -5.78
CA SER A 32 61.55 11.39 -7.19
C SER A 32 60.50 12.36 -7.82
N VAL A 33 60.73 13.67 -7.68
CA VAL A 33 61.22 14.61 -8.74
C VAL A 33 60.65 14.40 -10.18
N GLN A 34 60.02 15.37 -10.88
CA GLN A 34 60.64 16.61 -11.42
C GLN A 34 59.61 17.62 -12.05
N SER A 35 59.84 18.95 -11.93
CA SER A 35 59.41 20.11 -12.81
C SER A 35 57.99 20.21 -13.44
N SER A 36 57.29 21.37 -13.54
CA SER A 36 57.75 22.75 -13.85
C SER A 36 56.76 23.91 -13.48
N SER A 37 57.28 25.16 -13.46
CA SER A 37 56.65 26.53 -13.53
C SER A 37 55.12 26.74 -13.45
N ARG A 38 54.53 27.54 -12.51
CA ARG A 38 54.51 29.04 -12.28
C ARG A 38 53.55 29.87 -13.20
N PRO A 39 52.98 31.03 -12.78
CA PRO A 39 52.60 31.54 -11.43
C PRO A 39 51.22 32.31 -11.36
N LEU A 40 50.91 32.99 -10.23
CA LEU A 40 49.68 33.80 -9.92
C LEU A 40 49.83 35.34 -10.09
N SER A 41 48.70 36.07 -10.23
CA SER A 41 48.42 37.43 -9.68
C SER A 41 46.95 37.88 -9.98
N SER A 42 46.06 38.12 -8.98
CA SER A 42 45.59 39.44 -8.44
C SER A 42 44.49 40.17 -9.28
N GLU A 43 43.58 41.05 -8.82
CA GLU A 43 43.30 41.73 -7.52
C GLU A 43 41.79 41.90 -7.18
N ILE A 44 41.48 41.86 -5.87
CA ILE A 44 40.60 42.70 -5.01
C ILE A 44 39.61 43.74 -5.66
N ARG A 45 38.30 43.69 -5.30
CA ARG A 45 37.51 44.84 -4.72
C ARG A 45 36.06 44.52 -4.32
N GLU A 46 35.60 45.22 -3.27
CA GLU A 46 34.21 45.39 -2.75
C GLU A 46 33.83 46.90 -2.87
N PRO A 47 32.55 47.39 -2.77
CA PRO A 47 31.83 47.46 -1.47
C PRO A 47 30.26 47.64 -1.43
N SER A 48 29.72 47.56 -0.20
CA SER A 48 28.63 48.38 0.44
C SER A 48 27.15 48.46 -0.02
N VAL A 49 26.28 47.76 0.72
CA VAL A 49 25.04 48.12 1.51
C VAL A 49 24.18 49.41 1.21
N ILE A 50 22.88 49.34 1.59
CA ILE A 50 21.81 50.38 1.74
C ILE A 50 20.98 50.64 0.46
N GLY A 51 19.63 50.74 0.43
CA GLY A 51 18.56 50.58 1.47
C GLY A 51 17.15 50.83 0.88
N SER A 52 16.06 50.51 1.61
CA SER A 52 14.65 50.57 1.13
C SER A 52 13.95 51.93 1.33
N PRO A 53 12.85 52.22 0.58
CA PRO A 53 11.58 52.62 1.22
C PRO A 53 10.30 52.04 0.54
N ARG A 54 9.11 52.61 0.86
CA ARG A 54 7.76 52.00 0.73
C ARG A 54 6.84 52.57 -0.40
N THR A 55 5.69 51.89 -0.56
CA THR A 55 4.47 52.16 -1.36
C THR A 55 3.87 53.58 -1.28
N PRO A 56 3.01 53.97 -2.26
CA PRO A 56 1.57 54.13 -1.93
C PRO A 56 0.56 53.63 -3.00
N PHE A 57 -0.75 53.74 -2.70
CA PHE A 57 -1.90 53.28 -3.50
C PHE A 57 -2.53 54.37 -4.41
N SER A 58 -3.20 53.94 -5.49
CA SER A 58 -4.40 54.57 -6.12
C SER A 58 -4.92 53.63 -7.23
N ALA A 59 -6.19 53.46 -7.65
CA ALA A 59 -7.57 53.65 -7.18
C ALA A 59 -8.49 53.99 -8.39
N ARG A 60 -9.32 53.03 -8.81
CA ARG A 60 -10.67 53.14 -9.42
C ARG A 60 -10.95 54.07 -10.63
N SER A 61 -11.41 53.46 -11.74
CA SER A 61 -12.58 53.84 -12.59
C SER A 61 -12.73 52.75 -13.67
N GLU A 62 -13.85 52.04 -13.91
CA GLU A 62 -15.27 52.38 -14.17
C GLU A 62 -15.62 52.58 -15.66
N SER A 63 -16.87 52.21 -16.02
CA SER A 63 -17.48 52.13 -17.37
C SER A 63 -17.06 50.94 -18.25
N GLN A 64 -17.90 50.36 -19.13
CA GLN A 64 -19.34 50.03 -19.13
C GLN A 64 -19.61 49.24 -20.43
N SER A 65 -20.05 47.99 -20.29
CA SER A 65 -20.93 47.22 -21.20
C SER A 65 -21.17 47.67 -22.67
N ARG A 66 -21.09 46.71 -23.60
CA ARG A 66 -22.29 46.25 -24.37
C ARG A 66 -22.08 44.91 -25.10
N SER A 67 -23.20 44.31 -25.48
CA SER A 67 -23.36 42.96 -26.04
C SER A 67 -23.25 42.87 -27.55
N SER A 68 -22.79 41.73 -28.07
CA SER A 68 -23.57 40.91 -29.04
C SER A 68 -22.82 39.64 -29.46
N SER A 69 -23.53 38.51 -29.55
CA SER A 69 -23.09 37.33 -30.31
C SER A 69 -23.87 37.26 -31.63
N PRO A 70 -23.29 36.64 -32.67
CA PRO A 70 -24.07 35.64 -33.40
C PRO A 70 -23.27 34.35 -33.69
N SER A 71 -23.98 33.25 -33.88
CA SER A 71 -23.43 31.92 -34.13
C SER A 71 -23.34 31.61 -35.62
N ASN A 72 -22.25 30.97 -36.10
CA ASN A 72 -22.40 29.77 -36.94
C ASN A 72 -21.11 28.93 -37.11
N ARG A 73 -21.29 27.77 -37.77
CA ARG A 73 -20.33 26.65 -37.91
C ARG A 73 -19.39 26.83 -39.11
N LEU A 74 -18.16 26.29 -39.04
CA LEU A 74 -17.72 25.12 -39.84
C LEU A 74 -16.26 24.70 -39.55
N SER A 75 -15.86 23.54 -40.09
CA SER A 75 -14.61 22.82 -39.79
C SER A 75 -13.38 23.33 -40.54
N GLY A 76 -12.19 23.17 -39.95
CA GLY A 76 -10.90 23.32 -40.63
C GLY A 76 -9.73 22.80 -39.80
N SER A 77 -8.93 21.89 -40.36
CA SER A 77 -7.78 21.26 -39.67
C SER A 77 -6.44 21.85 -40.13
N ALA A 78 -5.67 22.42 -39.20
CA ALA A 78 -4.27 22.79 -39.37
C ALA A 78 -3.51 22.58 -38.04
N SER A 79 -2.19 22.49 -38.06
CA SER A 79 -1.38 21.95 -36.96
C SER A 79 -0.23 22.85 -36.50
N LEU A 80 0.25 22.57 -35.27
CA LEU A 80 1.45 23.11 -34.58
C LEU A 80 1.36 24.59 -34.09
N PRO A 81 2.21 25.03 -33.13
CA PRO A 81 3.19 24.27 -32.33
C PRO A 81 2.91 24.25 -30.81
N GLN A 82 3.82 23.68 -30.01
CA GLN A 82 3.68 23.43 -28.58
C GLN A 82 3.82 24.69 -27.69
N ARG A 83 2.95 24.82 -26.67
CA ARG A 83 3.32 25.40 -25.35
C ARG A 83 2.36 24.92 -24.23
N LEU A 84 2.52 23.67 -23.81
CA LEU A 84 1.75 23.12 -22.68
C LEU A 84 2.43 23.43 -21.35
N SER A 85 1.83 24.31 -20.55
CA SER A 85 2.05 24.36 -19.11
C SER A 85 1.34 23.17 -18.46
N LEU A 86 2.06 22.24 -17.84
CA LEU A 86 1.45 21.09 -17.16
C LEU A 86 0.80 21.51 -15.82
N GLY A 87 -0.45 21.97 -15.90
CA GLY A 87 -1.39 21.98 -14.78
C GLY A 87 -2.10 20.62 -14.61
N SER A 88 -2.65 20.38 -13.42
CA SER A 88 -3.24 19.09 -13.04
C SER A 88 -4.49 18.70 -13.85
N PRO A 89 -4.62 17.44 -14.31
CA PRO A 89 -5.87 16.88 -14.79
C PRO A 89 -6.67 16.26 -13.62
N LEU A 90 -7.35 17.09 -12.83
CA LEU A 90 -8.29 16.68 -11.79
C LEU A 90 -9.51 17.61 -11.86
N GLY A 91 -10.62 17.08 -12.38
CA GLY A 91 -11.78 17.87 -12.82
C GLY A 91 -12.98 17.02 -13.25
N SER A 92 -13.16 15.88 -12.60
CA SER A 92 -14.30 14.96 -12.73
C SER A 92 -14.51 14.25 -11.39
N LEU A 93 -15.65 13.57 -11.22
CA LEU A 93 -15.93 12.77 -10.01
C LEU A 93 -14.75 11.84 -9.65
N PRO A 94 -14.48 11.60 -8.35
CA PRO A 94 -13.45 10.67 -7.92
C PRO A 94 -13.82 9.24 -8.34
N ASP A 95 -13.21 8.77 -9.42
CA ASP A 95 -13.34 7.38 -9.87
C ASP A 95 -12.70 6.47 -8.82
N SER A 96 -13.37 5.41 -8.35
CA SER A 96 -12.87 4.64 -7.20
C SER A 96 -11.64 3.76 -7.53
N SER A 97 -11.24 3.73 -8.80
CA SER A 97 -9.90 3.35 -9.26
C SER A 97 -8.80 4.20 -8.60
N ASP A 98 -8.98 5.52 -8.53
CA ASP A 98 -8.09 6.45 -7.83
C ASP A 98 -8.21 6.31 -6.31
N ASN A 99 -9.40 6.03 -5.75
CA ASN A 99 -9.53 5.75 -4.31
C ASN A 99 -8.68 4.54 -3.89
N THR A 100 -8.78 3.43 -4.63
CA THR A 100 -7.99 2.22 -4.36
C THR A 100 -6.49 2.47 -4.53
N ARG A 101 -6.09 3.28 -5.52
CA ARG A 101 -4.72 3.72 -5.74
C ARG A 101 -4.20 4.59 -4.58
N SER A 102 -5.00 5.53 -4.08
CA SER A 102 -4.63 6.40 -2.95
C SER A 102 -4.54 5.63 -1.63
N LEU A 103 -5.41 4.64 -1.41
CA LEU A 103 -5.29 3.68 -0.29
C LEU A 103 -3.94 2.94 -0.34
N ILE A 104 -3.54 2.45 -1.52
CA ILE A 104 -2.22 1.80 -1.73
C ILE A 104 -1.05 2.77 -1.52
N ILE A 105 -1.20 4.05 -1.84
CA ILE A 105 -0.14 5.05 -1.58
C ILE A 105 -0.02 5.34 -0.07
N ARG A 106 -1.16 5.50 0.63
CA ARG A 106 -1.21 5.78 2.08
C ARG A 106 -0.79 4.58 2.94
N SER A 107 -0.92 3.34 2.47
CA SER A 107 -0.39 2.15 3.19
C SER A 107 1.14 2.10 3.32
N PHE A 108 1.88 2.93 2.59
CA PHE A 108 3.33 3.05 2.70
C PHE A 108 3.79 4.38 3.34
N SER A 109 2.89 5.05 4.08
CA SER A 109 3.22 6.25 4.86
C SER A 109 4.33 6.03 5.90
N PRO A 110 5.18 7.04 6.17
CA PRO A 110 6.22 7.01 7.21
C PRO A 110 5.70 6.59 8.58
N SER A 111 6.49 5.80 9.31
CA SER A 111 6.18 5.38 10.67
C SER A 111 6.91 6.25 11.71
N ILE A 112 6.17 6.73 12.70
CA ILE A 112 6.64 7.61 13.77
C ILE A 112 6.35 6.96 15.13
N GLY A 113 7.41 6.72 15.91
CA GLY A 113 7.30 6.17 17.26
C GLY A 113 6.76 7.21 18.26
N ILE A 114 5.90 6.79 19.19
CA ILE A 114 5.50 7.60 20.35
C ILE A 114 6.23 7.09 21.60
N PHE A 115 6.87 8.00 22.33
CA PHE A 115 7.44 7.79 23.65
C PHE A 115 6.98 8.95 24.54
N ALA A 116 6.12 8.67 25.52
CA ALA A 116 5.58 9.68 26.44
C ALA A 116 5.93 9.33 27.89
N SER A 117 6.03 10.34 28.75
CA SER A 117 6.14 10.12 30.20
C SER A 117 4.78 9.77 30.82
N ASP A 118 4.79 9.09 31.97
CA ASP A 118 3.56 8.64 32.65
C ASP A 118 2.59 9.79 32.94
N ASP A 119 3.11 10.97 33.34
CA ASP A 119 2.34 12.19 33.58
C ASP A 119 1.71 12.78 32.30
N THR A 120 2.25 12.45 31.13
CA THR A 120 1.61 12.77 29.84
C THR A 120 0.50 11.77 29.53
N GLU A 121 0.77 10.48 29.69
CA GLU A 121 -0.22 9.43 29.38
C GLU A 121 -1.44 9.52 30.30
N ASP A 122 -1.25 9.87 31.58
CA ASP A 122 -2.35 10.08 32.52
C ASP A 122 -3.15 11.35 32.22
N LEU A 123 -2.54 12.40 31.66
CA LEU A 123 -3.27 13.58 31.15
C LEU A 123 -4.13 13.18 29.93
N ILE A 124 -3.57 12.44 28.98
CA ILE A 124 -4.32 11.99 27.79
C ILE A 124 -5.44 10.99 28.14
N ARG A 125 -5.23 10.14 29.15
CA ARG A 125 -6.27 9.25 29.70
C ARG A 125 -7.43 10.01 30.35
N GLN A 126 -7.15 11.13 31.04
CA GLN A 126 -8.21 11.97 31.63
C GLN A 126 -9.13 12.57 30.57
N LYS A 127 -8.64 12.82 29.35
CA LYS A 127 -9.47 13.22 28.19
C LYS A 127 -10.25 12.07 27.53
N GLY A 128 -10.13 10.85 28.05
CA GLY A 128 -10.87 9.65 27.61
C GLY A 128 -10.08 8.65 26.75
N PHE A 129 -8.87 8.99 26.30
CA PHE A 129 -8.08 8.14 25.39
C PHE A 129 -7.31 7.07 26.17
N LYS A 130 -7.94 5.89 26.32
CA LYS A 130 -7.44 4.78 27.16
C LYS A 130 -5.99 4.37 26.82
N ASN A 131 -5.64 4.35 25.54
CA ASN A 131 -4.33 3.92 25.02
C ASN A 131 -3.36 5.10 24.79
N GLY A 132 -3.58 6.23 25.47
CA GLY A 132 -2.62 7.32 25.61
C GLY A 132 -2.40 8.18 24.36
N LEU A 133 -1.29 8.90 24.34
CA LEU A 133 -0.93 9.90 23.33
C LEU A 133 -0.89 9.32 21.91
N ARG A 134 -0.58 8.03 21.75
CA ARG A 134 -0.69 7.34 20.45
C ARG A 134 -2.11 7.36 19.93
N GLU A 135 -3.11 7.05 20.76
CA GLU A 135 -4.51 6.98 20.34
C GLU A 135 -5.02 8.37 19.94
N LEU A 136 -4.69 9.40 20.73
CA LEU A 136 -5.01 10.79 20.42
C LEU A 136 -4.40 11.26 19.08
N LEU A 137 -3.12 10.99 18.84
CA LEU A 137 -2.43 11.49 17.65
C LEU A 137 -2.72 10.68 16.37
N ARG A 138 -3.12 9.40 16.48
CA ARG A 138 -3.20 8.49 15.32
C ARG A 138 -4.09 9.04 14.18
N PRO A 139 -5.34 9.49 14.39
CA PRO A 139 -6.20 9.95 13.30
C PRO A 139 -5.64 11.16 12.54
N PHE A 140 -5.10 12.14 13.26
CA PHE A 140 -4.53 13.36 12.69
C PHE A 140 -3.25 13.12 11.86
N GLY A 141 -2.61 11.96 12.02
CA GLY A 141 -1.52 11.52 11.17
C GLY A 141 -1.97 11.02 9.78
N GLU A 142 -3.18 10.47 9.67
CA GLU A 142 -3.59 9.68 8.49
C GLU A 142 -3.85 10.52 7.23
N ASN A 143 -4.14 11.81 7.41
CA ASN A 143 -4.08 12.82 6.36
C ASN A 143 -3.67 14.19 6.96
N ILE A 144 -2.49 14.69 6.56
CA ILE A 144 -1.93 15.94 7.06
C ILE A 144 -2.75 17.13 6.54
N THR A 145 -3.09 18.07 7.42
CA THR A 145 -3.96 19.19 7.06
C THR A 145 -3.37 20.11 5.99
N GLY A 146 -4.12 20.27 4.90
CA GLY A 146 -3.78 21.14 3.79
C GLY A 146 -2.59 20.65 2.95
N LYS A 147 -1.97 21.58 2.21
CA LYS A 147 -1.00 21.24 1.18
C LYS A 147 0.38 20.93 1.76
N VAL A 148 0.91 19.76 1.40
CA VAL A 148 2.25 19.27 1.74
C VAL A 148 3.12 19.32 0.48
N VAL A 149 4.31 19.92 0.58
CA VAL A 149 5.26 20.03 -0.54
C VAL A 149 6.43 19.09 -0.28
N ILE A 150 6.78 18.27 -1.27
CA ILE A 150 7.88 17.30 -1.22
C ILE A 150 8.77 17.48 -2.45
N ARG A 151 10.09 17.42 -2.27
CA ARG A 151 11.09 17.46 -3.35
C ARG A 151 11.44 16.04 -3.79
N ASP A 152 11.44 15.80 -5.11
CA ASP A 152 12.03 14.59 -5.66
C ASP A 152 13.56 14.66 -5.70
N SER A 153 14.23 13.55 -6.01
CA SER A 153 15.70 13.47 -6.03
C SER A 153 16.38 14.30 -7.13
N THR A 154 15.61 14.97 -8.00
CA THR A 154 16.11 15.96 -8.96
C THR A 154 15.87 17.40 -8.50
N GLY A 155 15.36 17.59 -7.27
CA GLY A 155 15.06 18.89 -6.67
C GLY A 155 13.72 19.49 -7.09
N MET A 156 12.93 18.79 -7.94
CA MET A 156 11.62 19.30 -8.35
C MET A 156 10.63 19.14 -7.19
N SER A 157 10.00 20.25 -6.79
CA SER A 157 8.97 20.27 -5.75
C SER A 157 7.60 19.86 -6.32
N ARG A 158 6.88 19.00 -5.61
CA ARG A 158 5.51 18.57 -5.92
C ARG A 158 4.62 18.78 -4.70
N THR A 159 3.38 19.16 -4.93
CA THR A 159 2.38 19.38 -3.89
C THR A 159 1.41 18.22 -3.84
N TRP A 160 1.08 17.77 -2.63
CA TRP A 160 0.14 16.69 -2.35
C TRP A 160 -0.92 17.15 -1.33
N GLU A 161 -2.10 16.55 -1.41
CA GLU A 161 -3.29 16.87 -0.57
C GLU A 161 -3.76 15.65 0.26
N ASP A 162 -3.08 14.51 0.09
CA ASP A 162 -3.40 13.17 0.59
C ASP A 162 -2.20 12.51 1.31
N TYR A 163 -1.27 13.33 1.83
CA TYR A 163 -0.07 12.83 2.52
C TYR A 163 -0.39 12.49 3.97
N GLY A 164 0.16 11.39 4.49
CA GLY A 164 -0.07 10.95 5.87
C GLY A 164 1.15 10.26 6.47
N VAL A 165 1.13 10.07 7.79
CA VAL A 165 2.11 9.35 8.61
C VAL A 165 1.37 8.43 9.60
N ARG A 166 2.04 7.40 10.13
CA ARG A 166 1.47 6.48 11.12
C ARG A 166 2.15 6.63 12.47
N PHE A 167 1.36 6.90 13.50
CA PHE A 167 1.82 6.90 14.88
C PHE A 167 1.71 5.50 15.49
N VAL A 168 2.85 4.99 15.99
CA VAL A 168 3.03 3.62 16.50
C VAL A 168 3.80 3.62 17.82
N ILE A 169 3.69 2.55 18.61
CA ILE A 169 4.52 2.32 19.81
C ILE A 169 5.69 1.41 19.42
N TYR A 170 6.86 1.65 20.02
CA TYR A 170 8.00 0.72 19.97
C TYR A 170 8.30 0.18 21.38
N PRO A 171 8.50 -1.14 21.54
CA PRO A 171 8.55 -2.13 20.48
C PRO A 171 7.13 -2.48 20.02
N GLN A 172 6.91 -2.64 18.71
CA GLN A 172 5.68 -3.26 18.23
C GLN A 172 5.70 -4.71 18.75
N ALA A 173 4.70 -5.07 19.57
CA ALA A 173 4.70 -6.33 20.31
C ALA A 173 4.75 -7.51 19.34
N VAL A 174 5.89 -8.22 19.31
CA VAL A 174 6.08 -9.39 18.46
C VAL A 174 5.34 -10.58 19.10
N THR A 175 4.02 -10.58 18.93
CA THR A 175 3.18 -11.72 19.28
C THR A 175 3.68 -12.94 18.52
N ALA A 176 3.89 -14.06 19.22
CA ALA A 176 4.41 -15.30 18.63
C ALA A 176 3.44 -15.97 17.62
N GLU A 177 2.34 -15.31 17.30
CA GLU A 177 1.21 -15.77 16.50
C GLU A 177 1.28 -15.35 15.03
N VAL A 178 2.48 -15.16 14.48
CA VAL A 178 2.69 -14.91 13.02
C VAL A 178 2.01 -15.98 12.16
N MET A 179 1.91 -17.23 12.66
CA MET A 179 1.16 -18.33 12.02
C MET A 179 -0.36 -18.16 12.04
N LEU A 180 -0.93 -17.41 12.98
CA LEU A 180 -2.37 -17.15 13.09
C LEU A 180 -2.79 -15.84 12.43
N LEU A 181 -1.85 -14.99 11.99
CA LEU A 181 -2.15 -13.75 11.27
C LEU A 181 -3.13 -13.94 10.08
N PRO A 182 -3.02 -14.99 9.23
CA PRO A 182 -4.03 -15.26 8.21
C PRO A 182 -5.40 -15.57 8.82
N HIS A 183 -5.44 -16.39 9.88
CA HIS A 183 -6.68 -16.77 10.55
C HIS A 183 -7.38 -15.56 11.17
N ARG A 184 -6.63 -14.68 11.86
CA ARG A 184 -7.15 -13.43 12.45
C ARG A 184 -7.71 -12.48 11.38
N LEU A 185 -7.00 -12.31 10.26
CA LEU A 185 -7.47 -11.53 9.10
C LEU A 185 -8.78 -12.09 8.51
N TRP A 186 -8.90 -13.41 8.34
CA TRP A 186 -10.16 -14.03 7.89
C TRP A 186 -11.27 -13.98 8.96
N CYS A 187 -10.94 -13.95 10.25
CA CYS A 187 -11.90 -13.78 11.34
C CYS A 187 -12.51 -12.37 11.40
N SER A 188 -11.70 -11.30 11.27
CA SER A 188 -12.19 -9.92 11.15
C SER A 188 -13.16 -9.81 9.95
N LEU A 189 -12.74 -10.27 8.77
CA LEU A 189 -13.57 -10.22 7.56
C LEU A 189 -14.85 -11.07 7.65
N LYS A 190 -14.80 -12.28 8.24
CA LYS A 190 -15.98 -13.13 8.45
C LYS A 190 -16.97 -12.52 9.44
N ARG A 191 -16.49 -11.71 10.40
CA ARG A 191 -17.34 -10.98 11.36
C ARG A 191 -17.95 -9.74 10.71
N LEU A 192 -17.16 -8.89 10.06
CA LEU A 192 -17.64 -7.72 9.29
C LEU A 192 -18.65 -8.07 8.19
N SER A 193 -18.45 -9.18 7.48
CA SER A 193 -19.39 -9.72 6.48
C SER A 193 -20.79 -10.08 7.04
N ARG A 194 -20.99 -10.09 8.37
CA ARG A 194 -22.33 -10.24 8.99
C ARG A 194 -23.12 -8.93 9.07
N HIS A 195 -22.44 -7.79 9.12
CA HIS A 195 -23.07 -6.47 9.36
C HIS A 195 -23.17 -5.61 8.08
N SER A 196 -22.33 -5.86 7.08
CA SER A 196 -22.32 -5.12 5.81
C SER A 196 -23.50 -5.50 4.88
N GLN A 197 -24.69 -4.97 5.13
CA GLN A 197 -25.80 -4.92 4.15
C GLN A 197 -25.85 -3.55 3.42
N VAL A 198 -24.72 -3.11 2.86
CA VAL A 198 -24.59 -1.81 2.18
C VAL A 198 -25.07 -1.91 0.72
N PRO A 199 -25.94 -1.00 0.23
CA PRO A 199 -26.39 -0.98 -1.17
C PRO A 199 -25.24 -0.78 -2.18
N LEU A 200 -24.94 -1.82 -2.96
CA LEU A 200 -23.81 -1.90 -3.91
C LEU A 200 -24.12 -1.25 -5.28
N ASN A 201 -24.52 0.02 -5.28
CA ASN A 201 -25.07 0.68 -6.48
C ASN A 201 -24.03 1.22 -7.49
N ASN A 202 -22.91 0.52 -7.76
CA ASN A 202 -21.89 1.01 -8.71
C ASN A 202 -21.01 -0.08 -9.39
N LYS A 203 -21.18 -0.21 -10.72
CA LYS A 203 -21.05 -1.48 -11.48
C LYS A 203 -19.64 -1.92 -11.93
N TYR A 204 -18.56 -1.25 -11.49
CA TYR A 204 -17.17 -1.56 -11.94
C TYR A 204 -16.10 -1.42 -10.85
N LEU A 205 -16.50 -0.98 -9.65
CA LEU A 205 -15.60 -0.52 -8.59
C LEU A 205 -14.99 -1.68 -7.80
N ALA A 206 -14.26 -1.37 -6.73
CA ALA A 206 -13.99 -2.33 -5.66
C ALA A 206 -15.20 -2.37 -4.72
N SER A 207 -15.78 -3.55 -4.48
CA SER A 207 -16.79 -3.74 -3.44
C SER A 207 -16.21 -3.31 -2.08
N PRO A 208 -16.98 -2.68 -1.17
CA PRO A 208 -16.45 -2.21 0.12
C PRO A 208 -15.79 -3.34 0.92
N LEU A 209 -16.32 -4.56 0.83
CA LEU A 209 -15.72 -5.77 1.41
C LEU A 209 -14.33 -6.08 0.84
N TYR A 210 -14.09 -5.89 -0.47
CA TYR A 210 -12.75 -6.01 -1.05
C TYR A 210 -11.84 -4.86 -0.63
N GLN A 211 -12.34 -3.62 -0.55
CA GLN A 211 -11.55 -2.48 -0.05
C GLN A 211 -11.10 -2.72 1.39
N LEU A 212 -11.96 -3.30 2.24
CA LEU A 212 -11.62 -3.75 3.60
C LEU A 212 -10.62 -4.92 3.62
N LEU A 213 -10.76 -5.91 2.73
CA LEU A 213 -9.77 -6.99 2.58
C LEU A 213 -8.38 -6.44 2.23
N LEU A 214 -8.29 -5.60 1.18
CA LEU A 214 -7.05 -4.96 0.76
C LEU A 214 -6.45 -4.12 1.89
N ARG A 215 -7.29 -3.34 2.58
CA ARG A 215 -6.91 -2.55 3.75
C ARG A 215 -6.29 -3.41 4.86
N ARG A 216 -6.94 -4.50 5.26
CA ARG A 216 -6.45 -5.38 6.35
C ARG A 216 -5.18 -6.16 5.98
N ILE A 217 -4.94 -6.41 4.69
CA ILE A 217 -3.64 -6.91 4.18
C ILE A 217 -2.54 -5.83 4.29
N LEU A 218 -2.92 -4.54 4.25
CA LEU A 218 -2.01 -3.39 4.23
C LEU A 218 -1.86 -2.69 5.60
N SER A 219 -2.65 -3.05 6.61
CA SER A 219 -2.51 -2.62 8.02
C SER A 219 -1.86 -3.68 8.93
N ILE A 220 -0.97 -4.50 8.37
CA ILE A 220 -0.21 -5.51 9.14
C ILE A 220 0.95 -4.82 9.86
N ASP A 221 0.75 -4.53 11.14
CA ASP A 221 1.63 -3.73 12.01
C ASP A 221 2.77 -4.56 12.65
N GLN A 222 3.56 -5.28 11.82
CA GLN A 222 4.74 -6.02 12.27
C GLN A 222 6.02 -5.58 11.53
N PRO A 223 7.02 -5.00 12.22
CA PRO A 223 8.21 -4.48 11.56
C PRO A 223 9.11 -5.65 11.13
N THR A 224 9.31 -5.81 9.83
CA THR A 224 10.14 -6.89 9.29
C THR A 224 11.58 -6.40 9.04
N PRO A 225 12.58 -7.29 8.97
CA PRO A 225 13.95 -6.89 8.62
C PRO A 225 14.12 -6.59 7.12
N HIS A 226 13.19 -7.03 6.27
CA HIS A 226 13.34 -7.06 4.81
C HIS A 226 12.68 -5.88 4.06
N GLU A 227 11.94 -5.04 4.77
CA GLU A 227 11.44 -3.73 4.32
C GLU A 227 11.49 -2.74 5.48
N THR A 228 11.60 -1.45 5.19
CA THR A 228 11.80 -0.41 6.22
C THR A 228 10.59 0.51 6.39
N PHE A 229 9.43 0.17 5.78
CA PHE A 229 8.20 0.96 5.87
C PHE A 229 7.66 1.13 7.30
N LEU A 230 7.84 0.12 8.15
CA LEU A 230 7.46 0.10 9.56
C LEU A 230 8.65 0.39 10.50
N HIS A 231 9.83 0.73 9.96
CA HIS A 231 10.95 1.21 10.77
C HIS A 231 10.71 2.68 11.12
N PRO A 232 11.14 3.14 12.31
CA PRO A 232 11.01 4.54 12.68
C PRO A 232 11.76 5.44 11.69
N VAL A 233 11.01 6.36 11.09
CA VAL A 233 11.54 7.52 10.37
C VAL A 233 11.82 8.64 11.37
N ALA A 234 10.92 8.77 12.35
CA ALA A 234 11.02 9.68 13.47
C ALA A 234 10.47 9.05 14.75
N CYS A 235 10.65 9.72 15.89
CA CYS A 235 9.81 9.55 17.06
C CYS A 235 9.44 10.89 17.70
N VAL A 236 8.28 10.91 18.36
CA VAL A 236 7.86 11.95 19.29
C VAL A 236 8.27 11.53 20.69
N ILE A 237 8.97 12.42 21.40
CA ILE A 237 9.30 12.30 22.83
C ILE A 237 8.48 13.34 23.57
N ALA A 238 7.52 12.93 24.38
CA ALA A 238 6.54 13.82 25.03
C ALA A 238 6.65 13.83 26.57
N ILE A 239 6.48 15.03 27.15
CA ILE A 239 6.34 15.27 28.59
C ILE A 239 5.18 16.26 28.85
N SER A 240 4.56 16.24 30.03
CA SER A 240 3.57 17.24 30.44
C SER A 240 4.23 18.43 31.15
N SER A 241 3.54 19.59 31.20
CA SER A 241 3.83 20.68 32.14
C SER A 241 3.73 20.25 33.62
N HIS A 242 3.07 19.13 33.91
CA HIS A 242 3.02 18.52 35.25
C HIS A 242 4.33 17.79 35.66
N ASN A 243 5.29 17.63 34.74
CA ASN A 243 6.52 16.92 35.03
C ASN A 243 7.44 17.71 35.99
N LYS A 244 7.81 17.09 37.12
CA LYS A 244 8.64 17.72 38.16
C LYS A 244 10.14 17.78 37.84
N ALA A 245 10.60 16.99 36.86
CA ALA A 245 12.00 16.87 36.46
C ALA A 245 12.14 16.79 34.92
N PRO A 246 11.60 17.76 34.15
CA PRO A 246 11.33 17.60 32.72
C PRO A 246 12.59 17.33 31.89
N LEU A 247 13.69 18.03 32.19
CA LEU A 247 14.99 17.81 31.51
C LEU A 247 15.66 16.48 31.89
N GLU A 248 15.20 15.78 32.93
CA GLU A 248 15.64 14.42 33.26
C GLU A 248 14.76 13.38 32.58
N SER A 249 13.42 13.49 32.69
CA SER A 249 12.49 12.59 31.97
C SER A 249 12.74 12.60 30.46
N LEU A 250 13.03 13.76 29.85
CA LEU A 250 13.42 13.83 28.44
C LEU A 250 14.72 13.07 28.10
N ARG A 251 15.69 13.00 29.03
CA ARG A 251 16.92 12.21 28.86
C ARG A 251 16.68 10.72 29.06
N GLN A 252 15.81 10.35 29.99
CA GLN A 252 15.39 8.96 30.23
C GLN A 252 14.60 8.42 29.02
N LEU A 253 13.62 9.16 28.51
CA LEU A 253 12.89 8.84 27.27
C LEU A 253 13.83 8.78 26.06
N TYR A 254 14.79 9.72 25.93
CA TYR A 254 15.82 9.63 24.87
C TYR A 254 16.61 8.33 24.96
N ALA A 255 17.04 7.91 26.16
CA ALA A 255 17.74 6.66 26.36
C ALA A 255 16.89 5.45 25.92
N GLN A 256 15.60 5.42 26.29
CA GLN A 256 14.64 4.38 25.87
C GLN A 256 14.51 4.25 24.33
N THR A 257 14.65 5.34 23.56
CA THR A 257 14.68 5.24 22.08
C THR A 257 15.90 4.50 21.51
N THR A 258 16.87 4.15 22.35
CA THR A 258 18.21 3.68 21.93
C THR A 258 18.69 2.44 22.72
N GLN A 259 18.19 2.23 23.94
CA GLN A 259 18.62 1.20 24.88
C GLN A 259 17.43 0.71 25.72
N GLY A 260 17.50 -0.54 26.20
CA GLY A 260 16.41 -1.18 26.96
C GLY A 260 15.39 -1.88 26.05
N ASP A 261 14.32 -2.42 26.66
CA ASP A 261 13.35 -3.28 25.96
C ASP A 261 12.51 -2.53 24.91
N THR A 262 12.47 -1.19 24.98
CA THR A 262 11.81 -0.31 24.00
C THR A 262 12.70 0.11 22.83
N ALA A 263 13.97 -0.28 22.82
CA ALA A 263 14.88 -0.01 21.71
C ALA A 263 14.44 -0.77 20.44
N PRO A 264 14.55 -0.16 19.25
CA PRO A 264 14.21 -0.84 18.01
C PRO A 264 15.18 -2.02 17.72
N PRO A 265 14.72 -3.12 17.08
CA PRO A 265 15.55 -4.29 16.79
C PRO A 265 16.84 -3.98 16.01
N SER A 266 17.88 -4.80 16.15
CA SER A 266 19.22 -4.56 15.60
C SER A 266 19.35 -4.56 14.05
N TYR A 267 18.28 -4.91 13.33
CA TYR A 267 18.17 -4.71 11.88
C TYR A 267 17.62 -3.33 11.49
N VAL A 268 17.01 -2.60 12.43
CA VAL A 268 16.57 -1.21 12.27
C VAL A 268 17.79 -0.29 12.36
N HIS A 269 17.81 0.75 11.53
CA HIS A 269 18.86 1.76 11.59
C HIS A 269 18.65 2.69 12.81
N PRO A 270 19.61 2.79 13.76
CA PRO A 270 19.43 3.49 15.04
C PRO A 270 19.35 5.02 14.91
N GLU A 271 19.72 5.55 13.74
CA GLU A 271 19.50 6.95 13.40
C GLU A 271 18.13 7.15 12.73
N PHE A 272 17.27 7.87 13.45
CA PHE A 272 15.97 8.39 13.05
C PHE A 272 15.77 9.76 13.75
N LEU A 273 14.89 10.60 13.21
CA LEU A 273 14.59 11.92 13.77
C LEU A 273 13.98 11.80 15.17
N ARG A 274 14.36 12.67 16.10
CA ARG A 274 13.74 12.79 17.43
C ARG A 274 13.14 14.19 17.55
N TYR A 275 11.85 14.26 17.87
CA TYR A 275 11.10 15.50 17.96
C TYR A 275 10.41 15.58 19.33
N TYR A 276 10.59 16.69 20.04
CA TYR A 276 10.22 16.79 21.46
C TYR A 276 8.95 17.62 21.67
N VAL A 277 7.97 17.11 22.40
CA VAL A 277 6.70 17.80 22.66
C VAL A 277 6.56 18.07 24.15
N LEU A 278 6.35 19.34 24.51
CA LEU A 278 5.83 19.71 25.82
C LEU A 278 4.31 19.84 25.70
N VAL A 279 3.57 19.03 26.45
CA VAL A 279 2.10 19.07 26.54
C VAL A 279 1.73 19.97 27.71
N HIS A 280 1.31 21.20 27.40
CA HIS A 280 0.87 22.19 28.36
C HIS A 280 -0.64 22.03 28.64
N ASP A 281 -0.96 21.78 29.90
CA ASP A 281 -2.31 21.82 30.46
C ASP A 281 -2.78 23.28 30.58
N GLU A 282 -3.75 23.70 29.77
CA GLU A 282 -4.29 25.06 29.75
C GLU A 282 -5.15 25.41 30.98
N ASP A 283 -5.71 24.41 31.67
CA ASP A 283 -6.65 24.60 32.77
C ASP A 283 -5.96 24.59 34.14
N ARG A 284 -4.81 23.90 34.26
CA ARG A 284 -4.13 23.59 35.53
C ARG A 284 -2.70 24.12 35.65
N SER A 285 -2.06 24.57 34.56
CA SER A 285 -0.63 24.97 34.58
C SER A 285 -0.38 26.37 34.00
N ASP A 286 0.71 27.03 34.42
CA ASP A 286 1.05 28.36 33.92
C ASP A 286 1.72 28.28 32.53
N ILE A 287 1.15 29.00 31.56
CA ILE A 287 1.69 29.16 30.21
C ILE A 287 3.02 29.91 30.21
N ALA A 288 3.27 30.81 31.17
CA ALA A 288 4.54 31.53 31.29
C ALA A 288 5.66 30.56 31.70
N GLU A 289 5.48 29.78 32.77
CA GLU A 289 6.43 28.74 33.19
C GLU A 289 6.66 27.73 32.06
N SER A 290 5.59 27.21 31.47
CA SER A 290 5.63 26.25 30.35
C SER A 290 6.37 26.81 29.13
N THR A 291 6.22 28.10 28.83
CA THR A 291 6.98 28.77 27.76
C THR A 291 8.47 28.86 28.11
N THR A 292 8.84 29.19 29.36
CA THR A 292 10.26 29.20 29.75
C THR A 292 10.90 27.80 29.75
N LEU A 293 10.13 26.76 30.05
CA LEU A 293 10.58 25.36 29.95
C LEU A 293 10.77 24.94 28.48
N TYR A 294 9.82 25.27 27.60
CA TYR A 294 9.93 25.04 26.16
C TYR A 294 11.16 25.73 25.55
N ASP A 295 11.47 26.94 26.01
CA ASP A 295 12.67 27.68 25.60
C ASP A 295 13.97 27.04 26.12
N GLN A 296 13.96 26.41 27.29
CA GLN A 296 15.07 25.58 27.78
C GLN A 296 15.22 24.28 26.97
N MET A 297 14.11 23.63 26.60
CA MET A 297 14.12 22.46 25.73
C MET A 297 14.73 22.80 24.35
N LYS A 298 14.35 23.92 23.74
CA LYS A 298 14.97 24.43 22.49
C LYS A 298 16.48 24.57 22.59
N ARG A 299 16.98 25.12 23.70
CA ARG A 299 18.42 25.34 23.94
C ARG A 299 19.18 24.03 24.18
N HIS A 300 18.54 23.01 24.77
CA HIS A 300 19.17 21.72 25.06
C HIS A 300 19.05 20.67 23.95
N PHE A 301 17.94 20.64 23.23
CA PHE A 301 17.59 19.57 22.28
C PHE A 301 17.42 20.04 20.83
N GLY A 302 17.46 21.35 20.59
CA GLY A 302 17.42 21.95 19.25
C GLY A 302 16.00 22.30 18.77
N LEU A 303 15.90 22.58 17.46
CA LEU A 303 14.70 23.17 16.83
C LEU A 303 13.57 22.16 16.57
N HIS A 304 13.82 20.86 16.71
CA HIS A 304 12.82 19.80 16.53
C HIS A 304 11.97 19.64 17.79
N CYS A 305 11.19 20.66 18.14
CA CYS A 305 10.32 20.62 19.31
C CYS A 305 9.07 21.51 19.19
N HIS A 306 8.04 21.16 19.96
CA HIS A 306 6.73 21.82 19.96
C HIS A 306 6.21 22.06 21.39
N LEU A 307 5.33 23.06 21.52
CA LEU A 307 4.51 23.29 22.71
C LEU A 307 3.07 22.99 22.33
N LEU A 308 2.62 21.76 22.56
CA LEU A 308 1.23 21.38 22.36
C LEU A 308 0.43 21.89 23.55
N ARG A 309 -0.54 22.77 23.30
CA ARG A 309 -1.48 23.24 24.32
C ARG A 309 -2.74 22.40 24.24
N LEU A 310 -3.21 21.86 25.36
CA LEU A 310 -4.45 21.10 25.48
C LEU A 310 -5.20 21.52 26.75
N ARG A 311 -6.53 21.53 26.68
CA ARG A 311 -7.35 21.51 27.91
C ARG A 311 -7.15 20.19 28.66
N SER A 312 -7.33 20.18 29.97
CA SER A 312 -7.29 18.96 30.79
C SER A 312 -8.63 18.23 30.84
N ASP A 313 -9.73 18.97 30.77
CA ASP A 313 -11.07 18.41 30.99
C ASP A 313 -11.58 17.67 29.74
N GLN A 314 -12.48 16.70 29.98
CA GLN A 314 -13.08 15.89 28.92
C GLN A 314 -14.22 16.65 28.23
N CYS A 315 -14.13 16.80 26.91
CA CYS A 315 -15.16 17.44 26.10
C CYS A 315 -16.43 16.57 26.01
N VAL A 316 -17.59 17.20 26.19
CA VAL A 316 -18.91 16.58 26.16
C VAL A 316 -19.65 17.02 24.90
N ILE A 317 -20.50 16.14 24.34
CA ILE A 317 -21.31 16.39 23.12
C ILE A 317 -22.27 17.60 23.29
N THR A 318 -22.48 18.07 24.51
CA THR A 318 -23.28 19.26 24.83
C THR A 318 -22.52 20.58 24.75
N ASP A 319 -21.20 20.56 24.56
CA ASP A 319 -20.37 21.76 24.58
C ASP A 319 -20.41 22.44 23.20
N ASP A 320 -20.60 23.77 23.17
CA ASP A 320 -20.76 24.56 21.94
C ASP A 320 -19.56 24.46 20.97
N ASP A 321 -18.38 24.09 21.47
CA ASP A 321 -17.13 23.92 20.70
C ASP A 321 -16.68 22.44 20.58
N SER A 322 -17.58 21.49 20.87
CA SER A 322 -17.32 20.05 20.72
C SER A 322 -17.28 19.63 19.24
N VAL A 323 -16.24 18.87 18.89
CA VAL A 323 -16.01 18.38 17.53
C VAL A 323 -15.64 16.90 17.57
N GLU A 324 -16.25 16.13 16.67
CA GLU A 324 -15.98 14.69 16.51
C GLU A 324 -14.53 14.45 16.05
N VAL A 325 -13.82 13.57 16.75
CA VAL A 325 -12.48 13.13 16.37
C VAL A 325 -12.58 12.13 15.21
N PRO A 326 -11.87 12.34 14.08
CA PRO A 326 -11.97 11.43 12.94
C PRO A 326 -11.69 9.97 13.32
N PRO A 327 -12.47 9.00 12.79
CA PRO A 327 -12.23 7.58 13.06
C PRO A 327 -10.89 7.15 12.45
N CYS A 328 -10.11 6.37 13.21
CA CYS A 328 -8.86 5.83 12.72
C CYS A 328 -9.10 4.82 11.58
N GLU A 329 -8.63 5.17 10.39
CA GLU A 329 -8.70 4.37 9.18
C GLU A 329 -7.73 3.18 9.29
N TRP A 330 -6.49 3.37 9.77
CA TRP A 330 -5.41 2.37 9.74
C TRP A 330 -5.28 1.53 11.02
N LEU A 331 -6.39 0.92 11.45
CA LEU A 331 -6.37 -0.11 12.49
C LEU A 331 -5.82 -1.45 11.98
N SER A 332 -4.94 -2.07 12.77
CA SER A 332 -4.48 -3.45 12.55
C SER A 332 -5.61 -4.47 12.76
N PRO A 333 -5.53 -5.68 12.17
CA PRO A 333 -6.55 -6.73 12.37
C PRO A 333 -6.77 -7.13 13.84
N ASP A 334 -5.75 -6.96 14.68
CA ASP A 334 -5.81 -7.28 16.11
C ASP A 334 -6.55 -6.18 16.90
N GLU A 335 -6.23 -4.91 16.64
CA GLU A 335 -6.90 -3.76 17.27
C GLU A 335 -8.40 -3.71 16.91
N ASP A 336 -8.71 -4.02 15.65
CA ASP A 336 -10.06 -4.15 15.10
C ASP A 336 -10.87 -5.26 15.79
N LEU A 337 -10.24 -6.40 16.07
CA LEU A 337 -10.87 -7.50 16.81
C LEU A 337 -11.01 -7.18 18.31
N SER A 338 -10.10 -6.41 18.91
CA SER A 338 -10.22 -6.01 20.32
C SER A 338 -11.31 -4.97 20.56
N SER A 339 -11.40 -3.91 19.75
CA SER A 339 -12.43 -2.87 19.92
C SER A 339 -13.84 -3.44 19.80
N MET A 340 -14.09 -4.26 18.77
CA MET A 340 -15.37 -4.94 18.57
C MET A 340 -15.71 -5.96 19.67
N ASN A 341 -14.72 -6.51 20.38
CA ASN A 341 -14.93 -7.37 21.54
C ASN A 341 -15.22 -6.56 22.83
N GLU A 342 -14.80 -5.30 22.93
CA GLU A 342 -15.17 -4.40 24.04
C GLU A 342 -16.61 -3.93 23.89
N THR A 343 -17.01 -3.46 22.70
CA THR A 343 -18.42 -3.08 22.39
C THR A 343 -19.42 -4.22 22.69
N SER A 344 -18.99 -5.49 22.54
CA SER A 344 -19.83 -6.66 22.86
C SER A 344 -19.94 -7.02 24.35
N LYS A 345 -19.26 -6.28 25.25
CA LYS A 345 -19.35 -6.48 26.71
C LYS A 345 -20.20 -5.41 27.39
N ASP A 346 -20.13 -4.18 26.90
CA ASP A 346 -20.87 -3.04 27.48
C ASP A 346 -22.37 -3.10 27.15
N SER A 347 -22.75 -3.85 26.10
CA SER A 347 -24.14 -4.21 25.78
C SER A 347 -24.72 -5.29 26.72
N ALA A 348 -24.75 -4.99 28.02
CA ALA A 348 -25.14 -5.90 29.11
C ALA A 348 -26.62 -6.38 29.13
N PHE A 349 -27.40 -6.13 28.08
CA PHE A 349 -28.72 -6.74 27.86
C PHE A 349 -28.65 -7.87 26.84
N ASN A 350 -28.51 -9.11 27.35
CA ASN A 350 -28.59 -10.32 26.53
C ASN A 350 -30.03 -10.54 26.03
N LEU A 351 -30.34 -10.03 24.85
CA LEU A 351 -31.46 -10.47 24.03
C LEU A 351 -30.90 -10.99 22.70
N PRO A 352 -31.31 -12.17 22.21
CA PRO A 352 -30.87 -12.66 20.91
C PRO A 352 -31.46 -11.76 19.82
N CYS A 353 -30.64 -10.90 19.23
CA CYS A 353 -31.05 -9.95 18.19
C CYS A 353 -31.53 -10.68 16.93
N ARG A 354 -32.84 -10.95 16.91
CA ARG A 354 -33.60 -11.35 15.73
C ARG A 354 -33.43 -10.27 14.67
N ALA A 355 -33.01 -10.66 13.48
CA ALA A 355 -32.88 -9.73 12.36
C ALA A 355 -34.28 -9.29 11.91
N ASP A 356 -34.57 -7.99 11.99
CA ASP A 356 -35.56 -7.27 11.18
C ASP A 356 -35.48 -5.76 11.49
N ILE A 357 -36.11 -4.94 10.63
CA ILE A 357 -36.25 -3.47 10.71
C ILE A 357 -34.96 -2.67 10.44
N PHE A 358 -34.81 -2.23 9.19
CA PHE A 358 -34.05 -1.02 8.84
C PHE A 358 -34.92 0.22 9.04
N SER A 359 -34.58 1.10 9.98
CA SER A 359 -35.02 2.50 10.00
C SER A 359 -34.11 3.34 10.89
N ASP A 360 -33.88 4.59 10.49
CA ASP A 360 -33.09 5.63 11.16
C ASP A 360 -31.61 5.34 11.44
N ALA A 361 -30.76 5.98 10.62
CA ALA A 361 -29.44 6.44 11.04
C ALA A 361 -29.59 7.67 11.95
N LEU A 362 -30.25 7.50 13.10
CA LEU A 362 -30.51 8.55 14.07
C LEU A 362 -30.30 7.98 15.49
N ILE A 363 -29.26 8.49 16.17
CA ILE A 363 -28.94 8.21 17.58
C ILE A 363 -28.44 6.78 17.89
N ASP A 364 -27.21 6.48 17.47
CA ASP A 364 -26.35 5.49 18.15
C ASP A 364 -25.46 6.19 19.18
N PHE A 365 -25.99 6.43 20.39
CA PHE A 365 -25.26 7.15 21.45
C PHE A 365 -24.31 6.22 22.22
N GLY A 366 -23.06 6.18 21.77
CA GLY A 366 -21.89 6.03 22.65
C GLY A 366 -21.29 4.63 22.78
N THR A 367 -20.07 4.47 22.25
CA THR A 367 -18.97 3.69 22.86
C THR A 367 -17.66 3.81 22.06
N GLY A 368 -17.70 4.21 20.78
CA GLY A 368 -16.54 4.26 19.89
C GLY A 368 -16.17 5.61 19.27
N VAL A 369 -16.89 6.69 19.59
CA VAL A 369 -16.65 8.04 19.03
C VAL A 369 -16.12 8.96 20.13
N TYR A 370 -14.97 9.58 19.89
CA TYR A 370 -14.37 10.57 20.78
C TYR A 370 -14.70 11.99 20.33
N TYR A 371 -14.82 12.91 21.28
CA TYR A 371 -15.02 14.34 21.04
C TYR A 371 -13.88 15.14 21.69
N LEU A 372 -13.49 16.24 21.04
CA LEU A 372 -12.48 17.19 21.52
C LEU A 372 -12.95 18.61 21.22
N SER A 373 -12.39 19.58 21.94
CA SER A 373 -12.64 20.99 21.64
C SER A 373 -12.03 21.40 20.29
N GLU A 374 -12.64 22.35 19.59
CA GLU A 374 -12.09 22.90 18.34
C GLU A 374 -10.65 23.44 18.53
N SER A 375 -10.32 23.97 19.72
CA SER A 375 -8.95 24.41 20.05
C SER A 375 -7.96 23.25 20.20
N ASP A 376 -8.35 22.14 20.86
CA ASP A 376 -7.49 20.95 20.97
C ASP A 376 -7.23 20.36 19.58
N ILE A 377 -8.28 20.20 18.77
CA ILE A 377 -8.18 19.69 17.39
C ILE A 377 -7.29 20.61 16.55
N SER A 378 -7.42 21.93 16.68
CA SER A 378 -6.57 22.90 15.97
C SER A 378 -5.10 22.79 16.41
N ALA A 379 -4.84 22.64 17.71
CA ALA A 379 -3.49 22.48 18.26
C ALA A 379 -2.82 21.17 17.81
N ILE A 380 -3.56 20.05 17.84
CA ILE A 380 -3.04 18.74 17.41
C ILE A 380 -2.77 18.74 15.90
N ASN A 381 -3.69 19.30 15.09
CA ASN A 381 -3.46 19.46 13.65
C ASN A 381 -2.23 20.32 13.35
N PHE A 382 -2.02 21.40 14.12
CA PHE A 382 -0.84 22.25 13.98
C PHE A 382 0.45 21.50 14.34
N LEU A 383 0.50 20.80 15.48
CA LEU A 383 1.61 19.93 15.89
C LEU A 383 1.97 18.91 14.80
N VAL A 384 0.99 18.11 14.36
CA VAL A 384 1.25 17.00 13.42
C VAL A 384 1.69 17.54 12.06
N ARG A 385 1.11 18.66 11.61
CA ARG A 385 1.53 19.35 10.39
C ARG A 385 2.93 19.95 10.50
N GLU A 386 3.29 20.55 11.64
CA GLU A 386 4.61 21.13 11.88
C GLU A 386 5.69 20.03 11.90
N LEU A 387 5.48 18.99 12.70
CA LEU A 387 6.31 17.78 12.77
C LEU A 387 6.61 17.25 11.36
N VAL A 388 5.57 17.01 10.55
CA VAL A 388 5.74 16.35 9.26
C VAL A 388 6.36 17.27 8.20
N VAL A 389 5.86 18.51 8.06
CA VAL A 389 6.30 19.43 7.00
C VAL A 389 7.65 20.09 7.31
N GLN A 390 7.95 20.41 8.57
CA GLN A 390 9.18 21.10 8.94
C GLN A 390 10.32 20.15 9.36
N SER A 391 10.00 18.95 9.88
CA SER A 391 11.03 18.03 10.40
C SER A 391 11.10 16.70 9.66
N VAL A 392 10.01 15.92 9.56
CA VAL A 392 10.05 14.55 8.99
C VAL A 392 10.42 14.56 7.51
N ILE A 393 9.70 15.31 6.68
CA ILE A 393 9.94 15.35 5.23
C ILE A 393 11.36 15.89 4.92
N PRO A 394 11.81 17.03 5.48
CA PRO A 394 13.19 17.49 5.27
C PRO A 394 14.26 16.51 5.78
N PHE A 395 14.04 15.80 6.89
CA PHE A 395 14.97 14.75 7.35
C PHE A 395 15.08 13.61 6.32
N MET A 396 13.95 13.17 5.76
CA MET A 396 13.93 12.13 4.73
C MET A 396 14.56 12.59 3.40
N GLU A 397 14.25 13.81 2.92
CA GLU A 397 14.86 14.40 1.72
C GLU A 397 16.39 14.42 1.85
N ASN A 398 16.91 14.90 2.98
CA ASN A 398 18.33 14.94 3.27
C ASN A 398 18.97 13.53 3.33
N LYS A 399 18.30 12.55 3.95
CA LYS A 399 18.82 11.17 4.02
C LYS A 399 18.81 10.47 2.67
N VAL A 400 17.77 10.66 1.86
CA VAL A 400 17.71 10.13 0.48
C VAL A 400 18.82 10.74 -0.37
N ALA A 401 19.03 12.06 -0.32
CA ALA A 401 20.12 12.72 -1.05
C ALA A 401 21.50 12.18 -0.62
N PHE A 402 21.75 12.11 0.70
CA PHE A 402 22.99 11.62 1.29
C PHE A 402 23.31 10.17 0.91
N TRP A 403 22.38 9.23 1.07
CA TRP A 403 22.60 7.83 0.70
C TRP A 403 22.68 7.61 -0.82
N ASN A 404 21.98 8.43 -1.61
CA ASN A 404 22.04 8.37 -3.07
C ASN A 404 23.43 8.77 -3.59
N ASP A 405 24.02 9.84 -3.05
CA ASP A 405 25.39 10.23 -3.38
C ASP A 405 26.42 9.25 -2.79
N GLN A 406 26.32 8.89 -1.51
CA GLN A 406 27.38 8.11 -0.86
C GLN A 406 27.41 6.63 -1.24
N VAL A 407 26.28 6.02 -1.63
CA VAL A 407 26.20 4.57 -1.86
C VAL A 407 25.66 4.24 -3.27
N ALA A 408 24.54 4.85 -3.66
CA ALA A 408 23.85 4.46 -4.89
C ALA A 408 24.57 4.93 -6.17
N SER A 409 25.10 6.16 -6.19
CA SER A 409 25.86 6.71 -7.31
C SER A 409 27.06 5.81 -7.67
N LYS A 410 27.82 5.39 -6.65
CA LYS A 410 29.02 4.56 -6.76
C LYS A 410 28.72 3.19 -7.34
N ARG A 411 27.58 2.57 -6.97
CA ARG A 411 27.11 1.29 -7.55
C ARG A 411 26.51 1.44 -8.96
N ARG A 412 25.83 2.55 -9.27
CA ARG A 412 25.23 2.79 -10.59
C ARG A 412 26.28 3.08 -11.67
N GLY A 413 27.38 3.73 -11.30
CA GLY A 413 28.50 4.07 -12.19
C GLY A 413 29.22 2.84 -12.77
N ILE A 414 29.96 3.06 -13.87
CA ILE A 414 30.62 2.01 -14.66
C ILE A 414 31.51 1.11 -13.77
N SER A 415 32.35 1.73 -12.93
CA SER A 415 33.23 1.01 -11.99
C SER A 415 32.45 0.16 -10.97
N GLY A 416 31.35 0.67 -10.40
CA GLY A 416 30.54 -0.06 -9.42
C GLY A 416 29.87 -1.31 -10.00
N ARG A 417 29.35 -1.21 -11.23
CA ARG A 417 28.82 -2.37 -11.96
C ARG A 417 29.90 -3.44 -12.15
N PHE A 418 31.12 -3.06 -12.51
CA PHE A 418 32.24 -4.01 -12.60
C PHE A 418 32.75 -4.50 -11.24
N MET A 419 32.63 -3.72 -10.16
CA MET A 419 33.14 -4.08 -8.83
C MET A 419 32.27 -5.11 -8.08
N SER A 420 30.93 -5.06 -8.22
CA SER A 420 30.10 -6.20 -7.79
C SER A 420 30.39 -7.43 -8.67
N MET A 421 30.68 -7.20 -9.96
CA MET A 421 30.98 -8.25 -10.94
C MET A 421 32.42 -8.80 -10.94
N SER A 422 33.35 -8.26 -10.12
CA SER A 422 34.74 -8.76 -10.02
C SER A 422 34.96 -9.68 -8.82
N ARG A 423 34.31 -9.39 -7.68
CA ARG A 423 34.30 -10.28 -6.48
C ARG A 423 33.79 -11.69 -6.76
N ARG A 424 33.07 -11.90 -7.87
CA ARG A 424 32.55 -13.19 -8.33
C ARG A 424 33.48 -14.00 -9.25
N TRP A 425 34.63 -13.47 -9.70
CA TRP A 425 35.54 -14.20 -10.60
C TRP A 425 36.96 -14.44 -10.02
N THR A 426 37.34 -13.81 -8.91
CA THR A 426 38.59 -14.15 -8.18
C THR A 426 38.50 -15.46 -7.39
N GLY A 427 37.69 -16.43 -7.85
CA GLY A 427 37.50 -17.74 -7.25
C GLY A 427 38.59 -18.77 -7.60
N PHE A 428 39.56 -18.40 -8.44
CA PHE A 428 40.68 -19.25 -8.82
C PHE A 428 42.03 -18.58 -8.50
N GLY A 429 42.69 -19.09 -7.46
CA GLY A 429 44.15 -18.99 -7.32
C GLY A 429 44.75 -17.69 -6.75
N SER A 430 44.68 -17.52 -5.43
CA SER A 430 45.90 -17.24 -4.64
C SER A 430 45.65 -17.49 -3.15
N SER A 431 46.67 -17.92 -2.40
CA SER A 431 46.56 -18.24 -0.98
C SER A 431 47.55 -17.44 -0.13
N SER A 432 47.02 -16.77 0.89
CA SER A 432 47.78 -16.28 2.06
C SER A 432 46.92 -16.52 3.31
N LYS A 433 47.58 -16.81 4.45
CA LYS A 433 46.95 -17.51 5.59
C LYS A 433 46.74 -16.62 6.81
N SER A 434 45.57 -16.72 7.43
CA SER A 434 45.43 -16.72 8.90
C SER A 434 44.09 -17.31 9.39
N THR A 435 44.12 -18.60 9.72
CA THR A 435 43.37 -19.29 10.80
C THR A 435 42.12 -18.63 11.43
N SER A 436 40.94 -19.20 11.13
CA SER A 436 40.07 -19.84 12.16
C SER A 436 39.09 -20.81 11.49
N SER A 437 38.57 -21.80 12.22
CA SER A 437 37.93 -23.00 11.62
C SER A 437 36.43 -23.13 11.85
N GLY A 438 35.67 -23.32 10.77
CA GLY A 438 34.25 -23.73 10.80
C GLY A 438 33.75 -24.15 9.40
N PRO A 439 32.96 -25.23 9.26
CA PRO A 439 32.54 -25.73 7.95
C PRO A 439 31.24 -25.06 7.44
N SER A 440 31.35 -23.88 6.83
CA SER A 440 30.24 -23.21 6.13
C SER A 440 30.60 -22.88 4.68
N SER A 441 29.99 -23.58 3.74
CA SER A 441 30.31 -23.44 2.31
C SER A 441 29.58 -22.26 1.64
N GLY A 442 30.34 -21.39 0.98
CA GLY A 442 29.84 -20.61 -0.16
C GLY A 442 28.86 -19.47 0.16
N MET A 443 29.18 -18.62 1.15
CA MET A 443 28.44 -17.39 1.43
C MET A 443 29.41 -16.20 1.54
N THR A 444 29.48 -15.36 0.49
CA THR A 444 30.40 -14.21 0.37
C THR A 444 29.69 -12.85 0.49
N GLY A 445 28.41 -12.89 0.87
CA GLY A 445 27.52 -11.74 1.01
C GLY A 445 27.58 -11.05 2.37
N ASN A 446 26.89 -9.91 2.47
CA ASN A 446 26.70 -9.18 3.74
C ASN A 446 25.49 -9.70 4.55
N TYR A 447 24.75 -10.68 4.01
CA TYR A 447 23.56 -11.25 4.64
C TYR A 447 23.89 -12.22 5.78
N ASN A 448 23.43 -11.91 7.00
CA ASN A 448 23.60 -12.82 8.13
C ASN A 448 22.54 -13.92 8.08
N THR A 449 22.90 -15.08 7.52
CA THR A 449 22.00 -16.23 7.35
C THR A 449 21.53 -16.84 8.68
N LEU A 450 22.31 -16.71 9.76
CA LEU A 450 21.94 -17.23 11.09
C LEU A 450 20.88 -16.36 11.78
N HIS A 451 20.91 -15.04 11.55
CA HIS A 451 19.97 -14.09 12.15
C HIS A 451 18.84 -13.65 11.19
N GLY A 452 18.93 -13.97 9.90
CA GLY A 452 17.90 -13.68 8.89
C GLY A 452 17.84 -12.23 8.41
N PHE A 453 18.89 -11.42 8.62
CA PHE A 453 18.89 -10.00 8.26
C PHE A 453 20.26 -9.46 7.78
N TYR A 454 20.21 -8.33 7.06
CA TYR A 454 21.37 -7.46 6.82
C TYR A 454 21.53 -6.48 7.99
N LYS A 455 22.75 -6.33 8.52
CA LYS A 455 23.04 -5.33 9.56
C LYS A 455 22.86 -3.91 8.99
N HIS A 456 22.29 -3.00 9.78
CA HIS A 456 21.80 -1.70 9.31
C HIS A 456 22.84 -0.79 8.61
N ASP A 457 24.14 -0.99 8.83
CA ASP A 457 25.23 -0.20 8.26
C ASP A 457 25.82 -0.76 6.96
N VAL A 458 25.40 -1.94 6.52
CA VAL A 458 25.86 -2.51 5.24
C VAL A 458 25.15 -1.81 4.07
N PRO A 459 25.84 -1.60 2.91
CA PRO A 459 25.27 -0.86 1.79
C PRO A 459 23.97 -1.47 1.23
N GLU A 460 23.78 -2.79 1.33
CA GLU A 460 22.55 -3.48 0.93
C GLU A 460 21.34 -3.12 1.81
N ALA A 461 21.54 -2.81 3.10
CA ALA A 461 20.50 -2.31 3.99
C ALA A 461 20.23 -0.81 3.78
N ILE A 462 21.30 -0.01 3.63
CA ILE A 462 21.21 1.43 3.37
C ILE A 462 20.46 1.71 2.06
N LEU A 463 20.71 0.92 1.01
CA LEU A 463 20.02 1.07 -0.28
C LEU A 463 18.54 0.65 -0.22
N ARG A 464 18.15 -0.31 0.65
CA ARG A 464 16.74 -0.60 0.94
C ARG A 464 16.08 0.60 1.61
N LYS A 465 16.68 1.13 2.68
CA LYS A 465 16.13 2.30 3.40
C LYS A 465 16.04 3.55 2.50
N LEU A 466 17.00 3.75 1.58
CA LEU A 466 16.93 4.79 0.53
C LEU A 466 15.72 4.57 -0.38
N ALA A 467 15.55 3.36 -0.92
CA ALA A 467 14.48 3.04 -1.87
C ALA A 467 13.08 3.17 -1.24
N ASP A 468 12.94 2.69 0.00
CA ASP A 468 11.71 2.77 0.79
C ASP A 468 11.41 4.25 1.17
N PHE A 469 12.41 5.04 1.59
CA PHE A 469 12.25 6.48 1.84
C PHE A 469 11.88 7.25 0.56
N ALA A 470 12.50 6.94 -0.58
CA ALA A 470 12.15 7.55 -1.87
C ALA A 470 10.70 7.21 -2.26
N PHE A 471 10.22 6.01 -1.94
CA PHE A 471 8.82 5.61 -2.13
C PHE A 471 7.87 6.40 -1.21
N MET A 472 8.20 6.55 0.08
CA MET A 472 7.44 7.37 1.03
C MET A 472 7.38 8.86 0.62
N LEU A 473 8.43 9.38 -0.01
CA LEU A 473 8.48 10.74 -0.60
C LEU A 473 7.83 10.82 -1.99
N ARG A 474 7.26 9.71 -2.50
CA ARG A 474 6.60 9.58 -3.80
C ARG A 474 7.52 9.80 -5.01
N ASP A 475 8.85 9.76 -4.83
CA ASP A 475 9.83 9.61 -5.93
C ASP A 475 9.95 8.14 -6.33
N TYR A 476 8.88 7.65 -6.95
CA TYR A 476 8.79 6.28 -7.48
C TYR A 476 9.85 5.98 -8.56
N LYS A 477 10.47 7.00 -9.17
CA LYS A 477 11.52 6.84 -10.17
C LYS A 477 12.84 6.48 -9.50
N LEU A 478 13.25 7.21 -8.45
CA LEU A 478 14.41 6.83 -7.65
C LEU A 478 14.18 5.49 -6.95
N ALA A 479 13.00 5.28 -6.36
CA ALA A 479 12.65 4.04 -5.68
C ALA A 479 12.82 2.81 -6.61
N ALA A 480 12.14 2.80 -7.77
CA ALA A 480 12.27 1.73 -8.78
C ALA A 480 13.74 1.49 -9.18
N SER A 481 14.48 2.55 -9.52
CA SER A 481 15.89 2.45 -9.92
C SER A 481 16.86 2.06 -8.79
N THR A 482 16.39 1.96 -7.54
CA THR A 482 17.17 1.50 -6.39
C THR A 482 16.82 0.05 -6.05
N TYR A 483 15.53 -0.32 -6.09
CA TYR A 483 15.12 -1.73 -5.97
C TYR A 483 15.70 -2.60 -7.11
N ASP A 484 15.71 -2.08 -8.34
CA ASP A 484 16.28 -2.76 -9.51
C ASP A 484 17.79 -3.04 -9.37
N LEU A 485 18.50 -2.16 -8.65
CA LEU A 485 19.93 -2.30 -8.36
C LEU A 485 20.18 -3.43 -7.34
N ILE A 486 19.51 -3.37 -6.19
CA ILE A 486 19.76 -4.26 -5.04
C ILE A 486 19.16 -5.66 -5.16
N ARG A 487 18.10 -5.84 -5.95
CA ARG A 487 17.44 -7.16 -6.10
C ARG A 487 18.39 -8.25 -6.58
N SER A 488 19.44 -7.88 -7.32
CA SER A 488 20.48 -8.79 -7.79
C SER A 488 21.45 -9.21 -6.67
N ASP A 489 21.87 -8.29 -5.81
CA ASP A 489 22.69 -8.58 -4.63
C ASP A 489 21.94 -9.54 -3.67
N TYR A 490 20.64 -9.33 -3.45
CA TYR A 490 19.80 -10.22 -2.64
C TYR A 490 19.63 -11.64 -3.21
N ALA A 491 19.66 -11.79 -4.54
CA ALA A 491 19.63 -13.11 -5.18
C ALA A 491 20.94 -13.87 -4.97
N ASN A 492 22.08 -13.18 -5.12
CA ASN A 492 23.42 -13.73 -4.90
C ASN A 492 23.59 -14.23 -3.46
N ASP A 493 23.16 -13.41 -2.50
CA ASP A 493 23.18 -13.69 -1.06
C ASP A 493 22.10 -14.70 -0.62
N LYS A 494 21.25 -15.16 -1.53
CA LYS A 494 20.10 -16.07 -1.27
C LYS A 494 19.16 -15.53 -0.18
N ALA A 495 19.07 -14.21 -0.05
CA ALA A 495 18.24 -13.50 0.92
C ALA A 495 16.78 -13.41 0.42
N TRP A 496 16.11 -14.56 0.26
CA TRP A 496 14.90 -14.69 -0.55
C TRP A 496 13.75 -13.73 -0.18
N LYS A 497 13.54 -13.40 1.11
CA LYS A 497 12.55 -12.36 1.50
C LYS A 497 12.94 -10.98 0.97
N TYR A 498 14.19 -10.56 1.14
CA TYR A 498 14.70 -9.29 0.60
C TYR A 498 14.61 -9.25 -0.94
N HIS A 499 14.95 -10.36 -1.61
CA HIS A 499 14.84 -10.48 -3.06
C HIS A 499 13.37 -10.33 -3.53
N ALA A 500 12.43 -10.99 -2.84
CA ALA A 500 11.00 -10.88 -3.12
C ALA A 500 10.47 -9.45 -2.94
N GLY A 501 10.74 -8.83 -1.78
CA GLY A 501 10.27 -7.48 -1.46
C GLY A 501 10.94 -6.37 -2.29
N ALA A 502 12.14 -6.62 -2.82
CA ALA A 502 12.75 -5.73 -3.81
C ALA A 502 12.08 -5.88 -5.19
N HIS A 503 11.77 -7.10 -5.64
CA HIS A 503 11.03 -7.33 -6.88
C HIS A 503 9.62 -6.73 -6.83
N GLU A 504 8.88 -6.97 -5.74
CA GLU A 504 7.55 -6.40 -5.50
C GLU A 504 7.60 -4.87 -5.54
N MET A 505 8.39 -4.22 -4.68
CA MET A 505 8.39 -2.76 -4.61
C MET A 505 8.98 -2.09 -5.86
N CYS A 506 9.85 -2.79 -6.62
CA CYS A 506 10.26 -2.33 -7.95
C CYS A 506 9.09 -2.33 -8.95
N ALA A 507 8.24 -3.37 -8.92
CA ALA A 507 7.03 -3.43 -9.74
C ALA A 507 6.03 -2.33 -9.33
N MET A 508 5.72 -2.21 -8.04
CA MET A 508 4.76 -1.22 -7.54
C MET A 508 5.23 0.22 -7.79
N SER A 509 6.53 0.52 -7.61
CA SER A 509 7.10 1.83 -7.98
C SER A 509 6.94 2.14 -9.47
N THR A 510 7.20 1.14 -10.32
CA THR A 510 7.07 1.29 -11.78
C THR A 510 5.61 1.51 -12.20
N LEU A 511 4.66 0.85 -11.54
CA LEU A 511 3.22 1.01 -11.73
C LEU A 511 2.67 2.31 -11.11
N LEU A 512 3.28 2.84 -10.05
CA LEU A 512 2.87 4.11 -9.43
C LEU A 512 3.40 5.35 -10.19
N ASN A 513 4.61 5.30 -10.76
CA ASN A 513 5.20 6.40 -11.54
C ASN A 513 4.31 6.80 -12.75
N PRO A 514 3.68 8.00 -12.77
CA PRO A 514 2.74 8.36 -13.84
C PRO A 514 3.38 8.46 -15.23
N LEU A 515 4.70 8.67 -15.31
CA LEU A 515 5.44 8.73 -16.57
C LEU A 515 5.71 7.35 -17.21
N THR A 516 5.41 6.25 -16.52
CA THR A 516 5.50 4.90 -17.10
C THR A 516 4.40 4.70 -18.13
N SER A 517 4.78 4.65 -19.41
CA SER A 517 3.91 4.24 -20.52
C SER A 517 3.45 2.78 -20.38
N ALA A 518 2.17 2.51 -20.62
CA ALA A 518 1.55 1.18 -20.59
C ALA A 518 1.84 0.31 -21.85
N ALA A 519 2.96 0.55 -22.54
CA ALA A 519 3.39 -0.25 -23.68
C ALA A 519 3.69 -1.70 -23.25
N ARG A 520 3.26 -2.70 -24.05
CA ARG A 520 3.30 -4.14 -23.70
C ARG A 520 4.64 -4.62 -23.14
N GLY A 521 5.76 -4.32 -23.79
CA GLY A 521 7.08 -4.76 -23.32
C GLY A 521 7.52 -4.19 -21.95
N LYS A 522 6.88 -3.11 -21.47
CA LYS A 522 7.06 -2.64 -20.09
C LYS A 522 6.17 -3.41 -19.10
N LEU A 523 4.95 -3.78 -19.51
CA LEU A 523 4.06 -4.62 -18.71
C LEU A 523 4.64 -6.04 -18.54
N GLU A 524 5.25 -6.59 -19.58
CA GLU A 524 5.91 -7.90 -19.56
C GLU A 524 7.06 -7.98 -18.54
N GLY A 525 7.91 -6.94 -18.47
CA GLY A 525 8.94 -6.83 -17.44
C GLY A 525 8.39 -6.70 -16.02
N ILE A 526 7.26 -5.98 -15.85
CA ILE A 526 6.55 -5.86 -14.57
C ILE A 526 5.94 -7.21 -14.16
N ASP A 527 5.30 -7.92 -15.09
CA ASP A 527 4.71 -9.25 -14.85
C ASP A 527 5.80 -10.27 -14.48
N GLN A 528 6.96 -10.27 -15.15
CA GLN A 528 8.09 -11.12 -14.76
C GLN A 528 8.62 -10.78 -13.37
N MET A 529 8.61 -9.50 -12.97
CA MET A 529 9.03 -9.08 -11.63
C MET A 529 8.04 -9.54 -10.55
N ILE A 530 6.73 -9.44 -10.81
CA ILE A 530 5.67 -9.94 -9.91
C ILE A 530 5.75 -11.47 -9.78
N ASP A 531 6.00 -12.18 -10.88
CA ASP A 531 6.17 -13.65 -10.88
C ASP A 531 7.32 -14.08 -9.95
N THR A 532 8.49 -13.44 -10.10
CA THR A 532 9.66 -13.72 -9.26
C THR A 532 9.44 -13.33 -7.80
N ALA A 533 8.68 -12.27 -7.50
CA ALA A 533 8.29 -11.94 -6.13
C ALA A 533 7.35 -13.00 -5.54
N CYS A 534 6.31 -13.39 -6.27
CA CYS A 534 5.35 -14.42 -5.88
C CYS A 534 6.04 -15.77 -5.60
N TYR A 535 6.91 -16.23 -6.51
CA TYR A 535 7.71 -17.44 -6.33
C TYR A 535 8.66 -17.35 -5.13
N SER A 536 9.29 -16.19 -4.92
CA SER A 536 10.24 -16.01 -3.82
C SER A 536 9.55 -15.94 -2.45
N TYR A 537 8.41 -15.25 -2.34
CA TYR A 537 7.61 -15.26 -1.10
C TYR A 537 7.03 -16.65 -0.82
N LEU A 538 6.34 -17.28 -1.78
CA LEU A 538 5.64 -18.53 -1.53
C LEU A 538 6.58 -19.74 -1.51
N THR A 539 7.33 -19.99 -2.59
CA THR A 539 8.12 -21.22 -2.77
C THR A 539 9.47 -21.20 -2.06
N ARG A 540 10.04 -20.01 -1.81
CA ARG A 540 11.34 -19.87 -1.12
C ARG A 540 11.24 -19.46 0.35
N CYS A 541 10.11 -18.87 0.77
CA CYS A 541 9.94 -18.35 2.14
C CYS A 541 8.65 -18.81 2.85
N SER A 542 7.78 -19.59 2.20
CA SER A 542 6.47 -20.03 2.72
C SER A 542 5.56 -18.89 3.21
N ASP A 543 5.71 -17.69 2.63
CA ASP A 543 5.09 -16.45 3.09
C ASP A 543 3.81 -16.14 2.29
N ALA A 544 2.73 -16.87 2.59
CA ALA A 544 1.45 -16.73 1.90
C ALA A 544 0.84 -15.32 2.05
N VAL A 545 1.07 -14.64 3.18
CA VAL A 545 0.55 -13.28 3.46
C VAL A 545 1.24 -12.24 2.58
N SER A 546 2.58 -12.25 2.51
CA SER A 546 3.32 -11.34 1.63
C SER A 546 3.07 -11.67 0.16
N THR A 547 2.82 -12.94 -0.18
CA THR A 547 2.38 -13.33 -1.53
C THR A 547 1.01 -12.73 -1.87
N LEU A 548 0.02 -12.82 -0.97
CA LEU A 548 -1.30 -12.23 -1.16
C LEU A 548 -1.25 -10.70 -1.27
N ARG A 549 -0.40 -10.04 -0.46
CA ARG A 549 -0.11 -8.60 -0.57
C ARG A 549 0.45 -8.25 -1.96
N CYS A 550 1.51 -8.92 -2.39
CA CYS A 550 2.15 -8.68 -3.69
C CYS A 550 1.15 -8.84 -4.85
N LEU A 551 0.30 -9.87 -4.83
CA LEU A 551 -0.69 -10.11 -5.88
C LEU A 551 -1.88 -9.12 -5.82
N GLY A 552 -2.35 -8.73 -4.63
CA GLY A 552 -3.39 -7.71 -4.46
C GLY A 552 -2.95 -6.32 -4.92
N LEU A 553 -1.72 -5.93 -4.58
CA LEU A 553 -1.10 -4.68 -5.06
C LEU A 553 -0.90 -4.69 -6.58
N ALA A 554 -0.41 -5.80 -7.13
CA ALA A 554 -0.28 -5.97 -8.58
C ALA A 554 -1.65 -5.84 -9.30
N LEU A 555 -2.66 -6.55 -8.82
CA LEU A 555 -4.03 -6.55 -9.32
C LEU A 555 -4.60 -5.13 -9.44
N GLU A 556 -4.67 -4.38 -8.34
CA GLU A 556 -5.34 -3.07 -8.36
C GLU A 556 -4.49 -2.00 -9.07
N LEU A 557 -3.16 -2.02 -8.98
CA LEU A 557 -2.31 -1.09 -9.72
C LEU A 557 -2.28 -1.38 -11.23
N LEU A 558 -2.40 -2.64 -11.66
CA LEU A 558 -2.58 -2.98 -13.09
C LEU A 558 -4.00 -2.68 -13.57
N LYS A 559 -5.03 -2.86 -12.73
CA LYS A 559 -6.41 -2.44 -13.05
C LYS A 559 -6.50 -0.92 -13.20
N SER A 560 -5.92 -0.13 -12.28
CA SER A 560 -5.92 1.33 -12.33
C SER A 560 -5.12 1.91 -13.52
N ARG A 561 -4.32 1.09 -14.22
CA ARG A 561 -3.62 1.49 -15.45
C ARG A 561 -4.45 1.35 -16.71
N GLY A 562 -5.57 0.61 -16.66
CA GLY A 562 -6.46 0.43 -17.81
C GLY A 562 -5.82 -0.28 -19.00
N GLY A 563 -6.51 -0.27 -20.15
CA GLY A 563 -6.01 -0.84 -21.40
C GLY A 563 -5.57 -2.31 -21.25
N SER A 564 -4.42 -2.67 -21.82
CA SER A 564 -3.89 -4.05 -21.75
C SER A 564 -3.46 -4.50 -20.35
N ALA A 565 -3.16 -3.57 -19.43
CA ALA A 565 -2.76 -3.95 -18.06
C ALA A 565 -3.90 -4.66 -17.29
N THR A 566 -5.16 -4.42 -17.66
CA THR A 566 -6.34 -5.06 -17.07
C THR A 566 -6.38 -6.58 -17.28
N GLU A 567 -5.69 -7.11 -18.31
CA GLU A 567 -5.61 -8.54 -18.58
C GLU A 567 -4.53 -9.21 -17.71
N SER A 568 -3.38 -8.55 -17.49
CA SER A 568 -2.41 -8.94 -16.46
C SER A 568 -2.99 -8.82 -15.04
N ALA A 569 -3.83 -7.81 -14.77
CA ALA A 569 -4.54 -7.69 -13.49
C ALA A 569 -5.42 -8.92 -13.21
N ALA A 570 -6.24 -9.32 -14.19
CA ALA A 570 -7.05 -10.54 -14.11
C ALA A 570 -6.18 -11.80 -13.90
N LYS A 571 -5.05 -11.92 -14.60
CA LYS A 571 -4.07 -13.01 -14.42
C LYS A 571 -3.61 -13.12 -12.95
N TRP A 572 -3.24 -12.01 -12.32
CA TRP A 572 -2.75 -12.04 -10.92
C TRP A 572 -3.86 -12.29 -9.90
N ALA A 573 -5.09 -11.84 -10.15
CA ALA A 573 -6.25 -12.21 -9.35
C ALA A 573 -6.56 -13.72 -9.43
N MET A 574 -6.62 -14.28 -10.66
CA MET A 574 -6.79 -15.73 -10.87
C MET A 574 -5.65 -16.52 -10.19
N ARG A 575 -4.41 -16.05 -10.30
CA ARG A 575 -3.25 -16.70 -9.66
C ARG A 575 -3.34 -16.72 -8.12
N ALA A 576 -3.92 -15.68 -7.51
CA ALA A 576 -4.14 -15.67 -6.06
C ALA A 576 -5.23 -16.68 -5.61
N ILE A 577 -6.22 -16.95 -6.48
CA ILE A 577 -7.24 -17.99 -6.27
C ILE A 577 -6.62 -19.39 -6.46
N GLU A 578 -5.91 -19.63 -7.57
CA GLU A 578 -5.22 -20.90 -7.88
C GLU A 578 -4.30 -21.38 -6.74
N LEU A 579 -3.56 -20.44 -6.14
CA LEU A 579 -2.59 -20.71 -5.07
C LEU A 579 -3.25 -20.85 -3.68
N GLY A 580 -4.57 -20.73 -3.56
CA GLY A 580 -5.29 -20.89 -2.29
C GLY A 580 -4.93 -19.87 -1.21
N LEU A 581 -4.32 -18.73 -1.59
CA LEU A 581 -3.79 -17.72 -0.66
C LEU A 581 -4.89 -17.03 0.15
N ALA A 582 -6.11 -17.03 -0.38
CA ALA A 582 -7.28 -16.48 0.26
C ALA A 582 -8.18 -17.58 0.84
N GLY A 583 -8.74 -17.33 2.03
CA GLY A 583 -9.86 -18.12 2.56
C GLY A 583 -11.14 -17.91 1.74
N PRO A 584 -12.20 -18.70 1.95
CA PRO A 584 -13.36 -18.75 1.04
C PRO A 584 -14.02 -17.39 0.72
N ILE A 585 -14.14 -16.51 1.71
CA ILE A 585 -14.65 -15.14 1.54
C ILE A 585 -13.73 -14.33 0.61
N GLY A 586 -12.41 -14.45 0.77
CA GLY A 586 -11.45 -13.78 -0.10
C GLY A 586 -11.38 -14.39 -1.50
N GLN A 587 -11.71 -15.67 -1.67
CA GLN A 587 -11.84 -16.29 -3.01
C GLN A 587 -13.05 -15.71 -3.75
N ALA A 588 -14.21 -15.57 -3.09
CA ALA A 588 -15.38 -14.90 -3.66
C ALA A 588 -15.06 -13.44 -4.05
N LEU A 589 -14.44 -12.67 -3.13
CA LEU A 589 -14.02 -11.28 -3.40
C LEU A 589 -12.98 -11.18 -4.53
N LEU A 590 -12.01 -12.09 -4.64
CA LEU A 590 -11.06 -12.12 -5.76
C LEU A 590 -11.77 -12.47 -7.08
N THR A 591 -12.79 -13.33 -7.04
CA THR A 591 -13.62 -13.71 -8.20
C THR A 591 -14.39 -12.50 -8.73
N GLU A 592 -14.95 -11.66 -7.85
CA GLU A 592 -15.49 -10.33 -8.22
C GLU A 592 -14.41 -9.45 -8.90
N ARG A 593 -13.16 -9.46 -8.41
CA ARG A 593 -12.08 -8.67 -9.03
C ARG A 593 -11.74 -9.14 -10.44
N VAL A 594 -11.72 -10.46 -10.69
CA VAL A 594 -11.50 -11.00 -12.04
C VAL A 594 -12.59 -10.53 -13.00
N SER A 595 -13.87 -10.57 -12.58
CA SER A 595 -14.98 -10.01 -13.36
C SER A 595 -14.77 -8.52 -13.65
N ALA A 596 -14.55 -7.71 -12.62
CA ALA A 596 -14.38 -6.26 -12.75
C ALA A 596 -13.13 -5.86 -13.55
N CYS A 597 -12.10 -6.71 -13.60
CA CYS A 597 -10.97 -6.55 -14.52
C CYS A 597 -11.38 -6.77 -15.98
N TYR A 598 -12.12 -7.85 -16.30
CA TYR A 598 -12.58 -8.09 -17.67
C TYR A 598 -13.62 -7.07 -18.15
N ALA A 599 -14.54 -6.65 -17.28
CA ALA A 599 -15.57 -5.64 -17.56
C ALA A 599 -14.98 -4.24 -17.86
N SER A 600 -13.81 -3.92 -17.31
CA SER A 600 -13.19 -2.60 -17.46
C SER A 600 -12.91 -2.20 -18.93
N LYS A 601 -13.12 -0.91 -19.23
CA LYS A 601 -13.03 -0.34 -20.58
C LYS A 601 -11.61 -0.33 -21.13
N THR A 602 -11.40 -1.06 -22.23
CA THR A 602 -10.14 -1.08 -22.98
C THR A 602 -10.29 -0.30 -24.28
N THR A 603 -9.38 0.65 -24.53
CA THR A 603 -9.37 1.53 -25.70
C THR A 603 -9.03 0.83 -27.03
N THR A 604 -8.75 -0.48 -27.02
CA THR A 604 -8.19 -1.23 -28.15
C THR A 604 -9.19 -2.21 -28.79
N GLY A 605 -10.04 -1.69 -29.68
CA GLY A 605 -10.76 -2.46 -30.71
C GLY A 605 -12.08 -3.11 -30.27
N GLY A 606 -13.20 -2.62 -30.83
CA GLY A 606 -14.56 -3.08 -30.50
C GLY A 606 -14.81 -4.58 -30.70
N ALA A 607 -14.13 -5.23 -31.66
CA ALA A 607 -14.26 -6.67 -31.93
C ALA A 607 -13.84 -7.60 -30.77
N LYS A 608 -13.19 -7.07 -29.72
CA LYS A 608 -12.87 -7.82 -28.49
C LYS A 608 -13.78 -7.49 -27.30
N TRP A 609 -14.71 -6.56 -27.44
CA TRP A 609 -15.55 -6.05 -26.34
C TRP A 609 -16.52 -7.12 -25.83
N GLY A 610 -17.39 -7.67 -26.69
CA GLY A 610 -18.33 -8.74 -26.33
C GLY A 610 -17.66 -10.04 -25.86
N ALA A 611 -16.41 -10.30 -26.27
CA ALA A 611 -15.61 -11.41 -25.75
C ALA A 611 -15.12 -11.18 -24.31
N ARG A 612 -14.75 -9.94 -23.96
CA ARG A 612 -14.41 -9.56 -22.58
C ARG A 612 -15.63 -9.51 -21.67
N HIS A 613 -16.76 -8.99 -22.16
CA HIS A 613 -18.00 -8.95 -21.37
C HIS A 613 -18.53 -10.36 -21.07
N ARG A 614 -18.44 -11.31 -22.03
CA ARG A 614 -18.79 -12.72 -21.76
C ARG A 614 -17.92 -13.35 -20.69
N LYS A 615 -16.63 -13.02 -20.64
CA LYS A 615 -15.74 -13.43 -19.53
C LYS A 615 -16.18 -12.78 -18.22
N ALA A 616 -16.41 -11.47 -18.20
CA ALA A 616 -16.82 -10.76 -16.98
C ALA A 616 -18.12 -11.35 -16.39
N ALA A 617 -19.16 -11.51 -17.21
CA ALA A 617 -20.42 -12.09 -16.80
C ALA A 617 -20.26 -13.52 -16.24
N MET A 618 -19.45 -14.37 -16.90
CA MET A 618 -19.10 -15.70 -16.38
C MET A 618 -18.40 -15.64 -15.02
N TRP A 619 -17.47 -14.70 -14.81
CA TRP A 619 -16.80 -14.51 -13.52
C TRP A 619 -17.77 -13.97 -12.44
N SER A 620 -18.75 -13.14 -12.79
CA SER A 620 -19.83 -12.72 -11.87
C SER A 620 -20.77 -13.88 -11.50
N VAL A 621 -21.08 -14.79 -12.43
CA VAL A 621 -21.81 -16.03 -12.16
C VAL A 621 -21.03 -16.94 -11.19
N LEU A 622 -19.70 -17.08 -11.36
CA LEU A 622 -18.85 -17.83 -10.42
C LEU A 622 -18.77 -17.17 -9.03
N ALA A 623 -18.79 -15.83 -8.95
CA ALA A 623 -18.86 -15.11 -7.68
C ALA A 623 -20.22 -15.34 -6.98
N THR A 624 -21.31 -15.40 -7.74
CA THR A 624 -22.67 -15.69 -7.26
C THR A 624 -22.74 -17.07 -6.58
N ASP A 625 -22.29 -18.12 -7.28
CA ASP A 625 -22.18 -19.49 -6.76
C ASP A 625 -21.25 -19.56 -5.52
N SER A 626 -20.14 -18.81 -5.54
CA SER A 626 -19.23 -18.71 -4.40
C SER A 626 -19.89 -18.08 -3.16
N TRP A 627 -20.76 -17.08 -3.32
CA TRP A 627 -21.47 -16.44 -2.21
C TRP A 627 -22.63 -17.28 -1.66
N LEU A 628 -23.37 -18.01 -2.52
CA LEU A 628 -24.40 -18.97 -2.05
C LEU A 628 -23.78 -20.07 -1.18
N ARG A 629 -22.68 -20.67 -1.61
CA ARG A 629 -21.92 -21.67 -0.82
C ARG A 629 -21.39 -21.15 0.52
N LEU A 630 -21.49 -19.84 0.78
CA LEU A 630 -21.12 -19.19 2.05
C LEU A 630 -22.34 -18.74 2.88
N GLY A 631 -23.57 -19.03 2.44
CA GLY A 631 -24.80 -18.55 3.07
C GLY A 631 -24.92 -17.03 2.97
N LYS A 632 -24.63 -16.45 1.79
CA LYS A 632 -24.64 -15.01 1.53
C LYS A 632 -25.50 -14.63 0.32
N PRO A 633 -26.81 -14.96 0.31
CA PRO A 633 -27.69 -14.69 -0.82
C PRO A 633 -27.78 -13.21 -1.20
N ALA A 634 -27.67 -12.29 -0.23
CA ALA A 634 -27.67 -10.84 -0.49
C ALA A 634 -26.37 -10.30 -1.14
N LEU A 635 -25.27 -11.06 -1.15
CA LEU A 635 -24.07 -10.75 -1.93
C LEU A 635 -24.10 -11.49 -3.28
N ALA A 636 -24.64 -12.71 -3.28
CA ALA A 636 -24.91 -13.47 -4.50
C ALA A 636 -25.87 -12.72 -5.44
N SER A 637 -26.94 -12.11 -4.92
CA SER A 637 -27.90 -11.34 -5.73
C SER A 637 -27.25 -10.15 -6.44
N VAL A 638 -26.33 -9.44 -5.80
CA VAL A 638 -25.59 -8.34 -6.45
C VAL A 638 -24.67 -8.86 -7.55
N CYS A 639 -23.93 -9.95 -7.29
CA CYS A 639 -23.09 -10.58 -8.33
C CYS A 639 -23.92 -11.12 -9.51
N LEU A 640 -25.14 -11.57 -9.24
CA LEU A 640 -26.09 -12.07 -10.23
C LEU A 640 -26.70 -10.93 -11.06
N GLU A 641 -27.10 -9.83 -10.42
CA GLU A 641 -27.50 -8.61 -11.10
C GLU A 641 -26.38 -8.08 -12.01
N ASP A 642 -25.13 -8.04 -11.54
CA ASP A 642 -23.98 -7.67 -12.39
C ASP A 642 -23.80 -8.63 -13.57
N ALA A 643 -23.99 -9.94 -13.38
CA ALA A 643 -23.93 -10.92 -14.46
C ALA A 643 -25.03 -10.70 -15.52
N ASP A 644 -26.29 -10.52 -15.08
CA ASP A 644 -27.43 -10.30 -15.98
C ASP A 644 -27.34 -8.95 -16.70
N ASN A 645 -26.85 -7.89 -16.04
CA ASN A 645 -26.52 -6.63 -16.70
C ASN A 645 -25.47 -6.82 -17.81
N LEU A 646 -24.37 -7.52 -17.52
CA LEU A 646 -23.29 -7.77 -18.47
C LEU A 646 -23.74 -8.65 -19.66
N TYR A 647 -24.58 -9.67 -19.41
CA TYR A 647 -25.18 -10.47 -20.49
C TYR A 647 -26.17 -9.66 -21.33
N THR A 648 -27.01 -8.82 -20.72
CA THR A 648 -27.94 -7.90 -21.43
C THR A 648 -27.17 -7.00 -22.39
N GLU A 649 -26.07 -6.40 -21.93
CA GLU A 649 -25.16 -5.61 -22.76
C GLU A 649 -24.52 -6.37 -23.94
N ILE A 650 -24.58 -7.70 -23.98
CA ILE A 650 -24.10 -8.53 -25.10
C ILE A 650 -25.26 -8.91 -26.03
N TYR A 651 -26.43 -9.31 -25.49
CA TYR A 651 -27.61 -9.61 -26.30
C TYR A 651 -27.99 -8.43 -27.20
N ASP A 652 -28.02 -7.21 -26.65
CA ASP A 652 -28.39 -5.97 -27.35
C ASP A 652 -27.42 -5.57 -28.49
N LYS A 653 -26.19 -6.09 -28.48
CA LYS A 653 -25.12 -5.68 -29.41
C LYS A 653 -24.71 -6.76 -30.40
N ASP A 654 -24.51 -7.98 -29.91
CA ASP A 654 -24.00 -9.10 -30.70
C ASP A 654 -25.16 -10.03 -31.17
N GLY A 655 -26.32 -10.02 -30.50
CA GLY A 655 -27.41 -11.00 -30.70
C GLY A 655 -27.04 -12.45 -30.31
N ILE A 656 -25.82 -12.68 -29.82
CA ILE A 656 -25.29 -14.01 -29.50
C ILE A 656 -25.82 -14.46 -28.13
N VAL A 657 -26.67 -15.50 -28.17
CA VAL A 657 -27.22 -16.16 -26.99
C VAL A 657 -26.14 -17.06 -26.34
N PRO A 658 -26.01 -17.10 -24.99
CA PRO A 658 -25.13 -18.06 -24.33
C PRO A 658 -25.65 -19.49 -24.52
N MET A 659 -24.73 -20.46 -24.42
CA MET A 659 -25.04 -21.89 -24.62
C MET A 659 -26.23 -22.34 -23.75
N PRO A 660 -27.12 -23.23 -24.23
CA PRO A 660 -28.33 -23.64 -23.49
C PRO A 660 -28.05 -24.12 -22.06
N GLU A 661 -26.94 -24.82 -21.87
CA GLU A 661 -26.49 -25.36 -20.58
C GLU A 661 -26.10 -24.24 -19.61
N MET A 662 -25.45 -23.19 -20.11
CA MET A 662 -25.14 -21.98 -19.33
C MET A 662 -26.41 -21.21 -18.96
N ARG A 663 -27.41 -21.14 -19.86
CA ARG A 663 -28.72 -20.55 -19.53
C ARG A 663 -29.41 -21.34 -18.42
N MET A 664 -29.46 -22.67 -18.51
CA MET A 664 -30.05 -23.51 -17.46
C MET A 664 -29.30 -23.35 -16.13
N PHE A 665 -27.97 -23.27 -16.15
CA PHE A 665 -27.19 -23.01 -14.95
C PHE A 665 -27.53 -21.65 -14.32
N ILE A 666 -27.57 -20.58 -15.11
CA ILE A 666 -27.93 -19.23 -14.62
C ILE A 666 -29.37 -19.20 -14.08
N GLN A 667 -30.33 -19.86 -14.75
CA GLN A 667 -31.72 -19.93 -14.28
C GLN A 667 -31.86 -20.70 -12.96
N ASN A 668 -31.14 -21.82 -12.81
CA ASN A 668 -31.10 -22.57 -11.55
C ASN A 668 -30.45 -21.74 -10.43
N LEU A 669 -29.40 -20.98 -10.76
CA LEU A 669 -28.74 -20.07 -9.83
C LEU A 669 -29.63 -18.88 -9.43
N GLN A 670 -30.40 -18.31 -10.37
CA GLN A 670 -31.42 -17.28 -10.11
C GLN A 670 -32.49 -17.79 -9.11
N ARG A 671 -32.97 -19.03 -9.27
CA ARG A 671 -33.89 -19.66 -8.31
C ARG A 671 -33.24 -19.84 -6.93
N ALA A 672 -32.01 -20.38 -6.88
CA ALA A 672 -31.29 -20.61 -5.63
C ALA A 672 -31.03 -19.31 -4.84
N VAL A 673 -30.58 -18.24 -5.53
CA VAL A 673 -30.46 -16.89 -4.93
C VAL A 673 -31.80 -16.41 -4.40
N LYS A 674 -32.88 -16.53 -5.17
CA LYS A 674 -34.20 -16.05 -4.76
C LYS A 674 -34.71 -16.78 -3.51
N LEU A 675 -34.62 -18.11 -3.46
CA LEU A 675 -35.05 -18.93 -2.32
C LEU A 675 -34.26 -18.58 -1.05
N GLU A 676 -32.93 -18.67 -1.09
CA GLU A 676 -32.09 -18.32 0.08
C GLU A 676 -32.30 -16.85 0.51
N TYR A 677 -32.55 -15.92 -0.41
CA TYR A 677 -32.79 -14.51 -0.10
C TYR A 677 -34.15 -14.26 0.57
N LEU A 678 -35.17 -15.06 0.24
CA LEU A 678 -36.48 -15.03 0.89
C LEU A 678 -36.42 -15.67 2.28
N GLU A 679 -35.76 -16.82 2.41
CA GLU A 679 -35.51 -17.50 3.70
C GLU A 679 -34.70 -16.60 4.66
N ALA A 680 -33.67 -15.92 4.15
CA ALA A 680 -32.88 -14.96 4.90
C ALA A 680 -33.66 -13.69 5.33
N LYS A 681 -34.88 -13.50 4.81
CA LYS A 681 -35.85 -12.47 5.25
C LYS A 681 -37.03 -13.04 6.04
N GLY A 682 -36.97 -14.30 6.46
CA GLY A 682 -38.04 -14.95 7.23
C GLY A 682 -39.34 -15.16 6.46
N VAL A 683 -39.30 -15.15 5.12
CA VAL A 683 -40.42 -15.55 4.27
C VAL A 683 -40.40 -17.07 4.14
N ASP A 684 -41.54 -17.72 4.36
CA ASP A 684 -41.67 -19.17 4.23
C ASP A 684 -41.68 -19.58 2.75
N THR A 685 -40.73 -20.41 2.33
CA THR A 685 -40.50 -20.79 0.93
C THR A 685 -41.16 -22.10 0.52
N THR A 686 -41.90 -22.76 1.42
CA THR A 686 -42.58 -24.05 1.16
C THR A 686 -43.43 -24.03 -0.10
N ASP A 687 -44.16 -22.94 -0.34
CA ASP A 687 -45.14 -22.86 -1.42
C ASP A 687 -44.46 -22.73 -2.80
N GLU A 688 -43.31 -22.02 -2.89
CA GLU A 688 -42.51 -21.99 -4.12
C GLU A 688 -41.83 -23.34 -4.40
N LEU A 689 -41.40 -24.04 -3.36
CA LEU A 689 -40.83 -25.39 -3.47
C LEU A 689 -41.87 -26.44 -3.89
N MET A 690 -43.14 -26.29 -3.50
CA MET A 690 -44.22 -27.18 -3.92
C MET A 690 -44.66 -26.93 -5.37
N MET A 691 -44.71 -25.68 -5.83
CA MET A 691 -45.04 -25.38 -7.25
C MET A 691 -44.02 -25.99 -8.23
N ASP A 692 -42.71 -25.95 -7.91
CA ASP A 692 -41.68 -26.57 -8.75
C ASP A 692 -41.75 -28.12 -8.73
N GLN A 693 -42.40 -28.72 -7.72
CA GLN A 693 -42.58 -30.17 -7.63
C GLN A 693 -43.76 -30.67 -8.50
N GLU A 694 -44.82 -29.88 -8.69
CA GLU A 694 -45.89 -30.20 -9.65
C GLU A 694 -45.47 -29.97 -11.12
N LEU A 695 -44.64 -28.96 -11.39
CA LEU A 695 -44.12 -28.66 -12.73
C LEU A 695 -43.01 -29.63 -13.21
N GLY A 696 -42.50 -30.51 -12.33
CA GLY A 696 -41.40 -31.42 -12.62
C GLY A 696 -41.80 -32.80 -13.16
N THR A 697 -43.09 -33.16 -13.20
CA THR A 697 -43.52 -34.57 -13.37
C THR A 697 -44.59 -34.84 -14.44
N GLU A 698 -44.39 -34.34 -15.66
CA GLU A 698 -45.09 -34.86 -16.87
C GLU A 698 -44.12 -35.50 -17.88
N GLU A 699 -43.33 -36.49 -17.45
CA GLU A 699 -42.80 -37.49 -18.40
C GLU A 699 -43.95 -38.41 -18.84
N THR A 700 -44.49 -38.16 -20.04
CA THR A 700 -45.54 -38.97 -20.66
C THR A 700 -45.00 -40.34 -21.13
N SER A 701 -44.82 -41.25 -20.17
CA SER A 701 -44.29 -42.61 -20.38
C SER A 701 -45.31 -43.52 -21.08
N GLU A 702 -45.46 -43.38 -22.40
CA GLU A 702 -46.31 -44.26 -23.19
C GLU A 702 -45.63 -45.62 -23.43
N LYS A 703 -45.85 -46.56 -22.51
CA LYS A 703 -45.47 -47.97 -22.67
C LYS A 703 -46.48 -48.71 -23.55
N LEU A 704 -46.00 -49.33 -24.63
CA LEU A 704 -46.82 -50.18 -25.49
C LEU A 704 -46.10 -51.48 -25.82
N ASP A 705 -46.61 -52.59 -25.29
CA ASP A 705 -45.90 -53.87 -25.22
C ASP A 705 -46.56 -54.98 -26.08
N HIS A 706 -45.72 -55.79 -26.73
CA HIS A 706 -45.97 -57.07 -27.41
C HIS A 706 -47.33 -57.38 -28.13
N ARG A 707 -47.25 -57.74 -29.43
CA ARG A 707 -47.46 -59.15 -29.86
C ARG A 707 -47.15 -59.54 -31.33
N THR A 708 -46.25 -60.52 -31.48
CA THR A 708 -46.25 -61.71 -32.38
C THR A 708 -46.56 -61.65 -33.90
N ASN A 709 -45.68 -62.35 -34.65
CA ASN A 709 -45.94 -63.20 -35.84
C ASN A 709 -46.28 -62.56 -37.22
N ARG A 710 -45.31 -62.62 -38.15
CA ARG A 710 -45.21 -63.73 -39.14
C ARG A 710 -43.87 -63.76 -39.91
N LYS A 711 -43.66 -64.86 -40.65
CA LYS A 711 -42.52 -65.18 -41.54
C LYS A 711 -42.61 -64.31 -42.84
N SER A 712 -41.63 -64.24 -43.77
CA SER A 712 -40.79 -65.33 -44.30
C SER A 712 -39.74 -64.90 -45.34
N LEU A 713 -38.63 -65.67 -45.48
CA LEU A 713 -37.75 -65.83 -46.67
C LEU A 713 -36.92 -64.58 -47.08
N ILE A 714 -35.70 -64.66 -47.66
CA ILE A 714 -34.84 -65.80 -48.09
C ILE A 714 -33.35 -65.52 -47.71
N MET A 715 -32.41 -66.43 -47.99
CA MET A 715 -31.13 -66.55 -47.26
C MET A 715 -29.89 -66.78 -48.17
N ASN A 716 -28.76 -66.11 -47.85
CA ASN A 716 -27.35 -66.47 -48.18
C ASN A 716 -26.89 -66.45 -49.68
N PRO A 717 -25.57 -66.63 -49.98
CA PRO A 717 -24.39 -65.97 -49.38
C PRO A 717 -23.26 -65.63 -50.41
N GLY A 718 -22.14 -65.06 -49.94
CA GLY A 718 -20.80 -65.46 -50.45
C GLY A 718 -20.00 -64.46 -51.31
N PRO A 719 -18.71 -64.76 -51.59
CA PRO A 719 -17.69 -63.71 -51.76
C PRO A 719 -16.68 -63.86 -52.93
N LEU A 720 -15.70 -62.94 -52.97
CA LEU A 720 -14.35 -62.97 -53.60
C LEU A 720 -14.13 -62.49 -55.06
N ASP A 721 -13.34 -61.40 -55.14
CA ASP A 721 -12.07 -61.25 -55.88
C ASP A 721 -12.01 -60.89 -57.40
N ALA A 722 -10.84 -60.35 -57.79
CA ALA A 722 -10.28 -60.04 -59.11
C ALA A 722 -10.81 -58.81 -59.92
N GLY A 723 -9.85 -58.03 -60.45
CA GLY A 723 -10.01 -57.10 -61.58
C GLY A 723 -9.32 -57.68 -62.84
N PRO A 724 -8.68 -56.89 -63.74
CA PRO A 724 -8.63 -55.42 -63.89
C PRO A 724 -9.04 -54.96 -65.32
N LEU A 725 -8.83 -53.68 -65.68
CA LEU A 725 -8.09 -53.25 -66.90
C LEU A 725 -8.09 -51.72 -67.10
N ASN A 726 -7.11 -51.23 -67.86
CA ASN A 726 -6.91 -49.84 -68.29
C ASN A 726 -6.97 -49.79 -69.84
N PRO A 727 -7.14 -48.62 -70.51
CA PRO A 727 -5.94 -47.95 -71.01
C PRO A 727 -5.98 -46.41 -71.14
N MET A 728 -4.78 -45.83 -71.28
CA MET A 728 -4.43 -44.46 -71.69
C MET A 728 -4.18 -44.42 -73.24
N PRO A 729 -3.45 -43.48 -73.91
CA PRO A 729 -2.55 -42.36 -73.52
C PRO A 729 -3.15 -40.99 -73.95
N HIS A 730 -2.52 -39.86 -74.36
CA HIS A 730 -1.16 -39.39 -74.77
C HIS A 730 -1.12 -37.83 -74.57
N ASP A 731 0.00 -37.09 -74.51
CA ASP A 731 1.38 -37.36 -74.05
C ASP A 731 2.23 -36.07 -73.99
N GLY A 732 3.38 -36.10 -73.28
CA GLY A 732 4.58 -35.26 -73.48
C GLY A 732 4.57 -33.74 -73.13
N SER A 733 5.69 -33.12 -72.71
CA SER A 733 6.98 -33.68 -72.24
C SER A 733 7.87 -32.61 -71.56
N SER A 734 8.71 -33.03 -70.59
CA SER A 734 10.03 -32.45 -70.19
C SER A 734 10.16 -30.98 -69.71
N SER A 735 11.06 -30.61 -68.76
CA SER A 735 11.84 -31.37 -67.76
C SER A 735 12.55 -30.42 -66.75
N ASN A 736 13.16 -31.03 -65.71
CA ASN A 736 14.22 -30.54 -64.79
C ASN A 736 13.80 -30.07 -63.37
N ARG A 737 14.31 -30.82 -62.37
CA ARG A 737 14.79 -30.33 -61.05
C ARG A 737 16.34 -30.26 -61.08
N PRO A 738 17.07 -29.83 -60.03
CA PRO A 738 17.23 -30.59 -58.79
C PRO A 738 16.74 -29.87 -57.51
N ASP A 739 16.76 -30.60 -56.40
CA ASP A 739 16.59 -30.13 -55.02
C ASP A 739 17.97 -29.79 -54.39
N ASP A 740 18.00 -29.00 -53.31
CA ASP A 740 19.07 -28.84 -52.28
C ASP A 740 18.68 -27.66 -51.35
N ASP A 741 19.00 -27.58 -50.05
CA ASP A 741 19.04 -28.64 -49.01
C ASP A 741 18.90 -27.98 -47.59
N PHE A 742 19.04 -28.76 -46.51
CA PHE A 742 19.10 -28.39 -45.07
C PHE A 742 19.90 -27.08 -44.72
N GLU A 743 19.68 -26.33 -43.63
CA GLU A 743 19.05 -26.58 -42.29
C GLU A 743 18.10 -25.45 -41.82
#